data_AF-A0A6G3DJK3-F1
#
_entry.id   AF-A0A6G3DJK3-F1
#
_cell.length_a   1.000
_cell.length_b   1.000
_cell.length_c   1.000
_cell.angle_alpha   90.00
_cell.angle_beta   90.00
_cell.angle_gamma   90.00
#
_symmetry.space_group_name_H-M   'P 1'
#
loop_
_entity.id
_entity.type
_entity.pdbx_description
1 polymer ?
#
loop_
_entity_poly.entity_id
_entity_poly.type
_entity_poly.pdbx_seq_one_letter_code
_entity_poly.pdbx_strand_id
1 'polypeptide(L)'
;MSRRTPRTPRHLTALALTAACALLLPAGPAHAGGTRAEAAFDVLVFSKTAGFRHDSIAAGISTLRALGDQNDFSVTATEDAAAFDPAALAPYEAVVFLNTTGDVLDDAQQNALRSYVDNGGGYLGVHAAADTEYDWPYYHQLVGAHFKSHPAVQQATVRNEDRVHPATAHLDPTWTRTDEWYDYRANPRPEVHVLQTLDESTYDGGAMGADHPITWCHPQGEGRSFYTGLGHTAESYDDPAFRNLLLGAVRYTAGQAPADCSPPAGSRPTEAETYTSAAGVQPAGHASASGGQTLGYIDDGDWAGYASLSTEGASAFTATVSSAGAGGTIEVRSGSPTGPLLGSVRVPVTGGWETFTTVSTTLTASAAGPLFLTFTGGSGALFDIDAFTLGTDSTTKALNQNVHLFYYPWYGSPAVNGDWRHWQQGGRTPPDDIGADLYPALGPYDSADHTRTVAQHMEWIARSGAGVLVYSWWGRGGYEDRIARGVLDAAQKQGIKVAWHLEPYSGRTAASTAADIRYINTSYGDHPAFYRSAEHGGKGAFYVFSSLDITDWTALDEVTGDSIVLAQTTDTSKIQHFSGMYTYDGIAGATAPGWKQAGDYARAHDLVWSPSVAPGYIDDRAVPGNTTPTVDRADGAAYDRQWDNALAPATGGTPTWVSVTSFNEWHEGSSIEPADSTPPAGHGYQTYDGAYGLTGEAAETAYLDRTAHWAERFRSTLD
;
A
#
# COMPACT_ATOMS: atom_id res chain seq x y z
N MET A 1 -65.20 -50.87 -23.20
CA MET A 1 -64.50 -49.75 -23.89
C MET A 1 -63.81 -48.87 -22.84
N SER A 2 -62.53 -48.56 -23.07
CA SER A 2 -61.81 -47.33 -22.69
C SER A 2 -61.26 -47.07 -21.26
N ARG A 3 -59.92 -46.79 -21.25
CA ARG A 3 -59.12 -45.79 -20.47
C ARG A 3 -58.98 -46.01 -18.95
N ARG A 4 -57.89 -45.63 -18.23
CA ARG A 4 -56.58 -44.94 -18.48
C ARG A 4 -55.70 -45.07 -17.19
N THR A 5 -54.37 -45.25 -17.32
CA THR A 5 -53.20 -44.78 -16.47
C THR A 5 -53.17 -45.05 -14.93
N PRO A 6 -52.10 -44.78 -14.13
CA PRO A 6 -50.76 -44.15 -14.33
C PRO A 6 -49.50 -44.85 -13.67
N ARG A 7 -48.39 -44.08 -13.65
CA ARG A 7 -46.93 -44.27 -13.32
C ARG A 7 -46.50 -44.84 -11.95
N THR A 8 -45.24 -45.28 -11.87
CA THR A 8 -44.39 -45.71 -10.72
C THR A 8 -42.87 -45.72 -11.15
N PRO A 9 -41.83 -46.13 -10.35
CA PRO A 9 -41.42 -45.71 -8.98
C PRO A 9 -39.89 -45.88 -8.56
N ARG A 10 -39.53 -45.58 -7.27
CA ARG A 10 -38.73 -46.37 -6.23
C ARG A 10 -37.20 -46.69 -6.42
N HIS A 11 -36.36 -47.10 -5.43
CA HIS A 11 -36.39 -47.43 -3.97
C HIS A 11 -34.97 -47.63 -3.34
N LEU A 12 -34.90 -47.64 -2.00
CA LEU A 12 -33.80 -47.96 -1.05
C LEU A 12 -33.53 -49.47 -0.82
N THR A 13 -32.38 -49.85 -0.23
CA THR A 13 -32.25 -51.07 0.62
C THR A 13 -31.04 -51.06 1.56
N ALA A 14 -31.20 -51.67 2.75
CA ALA A 14 -30.22 -51.92 3.80
C ALA A 14 -30.22 -53.43 4.17
N LEU A 15 -29.11 -54.00 4.67
CA LEU A 15 -29.12 -55.22 5.50
C LEU A 15 -27.78 -55.44 6.24
N ALA A 16 -27.85 -56.06 7.43
CA ALA A 16 -26.76 -56.25 8.39
C ALA A 16 -26.64 -57.71 8.91
N LEU A 17 -25.41 -58.06 9.31
CA LEU A 17 -24.93 -58.97 10.39
C LEU A 17 -24.95 -60.53 10.31
N THR A 18 -23.76 -61.11 10.60
CA THR A 18 -23.38 -62.13 11.64
C THR A 18 -22.26 -63.06 11.12
N ALA A 19 -21.32 -63.68 11.86
CA ALA A 19 -20.61 -63.54 13.15
C ALA A 19 -19.59 -64.74 13.23
N ALA A 20 -18.38 -64.59 13.82
CA ALA A 20 -17.67 -65.60 14.66
C ALA A 20 -16.14 -65.34 14.83
N CYS A 21 -15.66 -65.51 16.08
CA CYS A 21 -14.34 -65.22 16.65
C CYS A 21 -13.23 -66.27 16.37
N ALA A 22 -11.96 -65.84 16.33
CA ALA A 22 -10.83 -66.52 17.03
C ALA A 22 -9.50 -65.71 17.03
N LEU A 23 -9.03 -65.43 18.25
CA LEU A 23 -7.65 -65.46 18.78
C LEU A 23 -6.53 -64.52 18.25
N LEU A 24 -6.13 -63.64 19.17
CA LEU A 24 -5.04 -62.67 19.30
C LEU A 24 -3.62 -63.09 18.90
N LEU A 25 -2.98 -62.22 18.09
CA LEU A 25 -1.58 -61.76 18.18
C LEU A 25 -1.59 -60.24 17.91
N PRO A 26 -0.77 -59.40 18.56
CA PRO A 26 -0.74 -57.97 18.26
C PRO A 26 -0.02 -57.77 16.93
N ALA A 27 -0.77 -57.67 15.84
CA ALA A 27 -0.26 -57.04 14.64
C ALA A 27 -0.01 -55.57 14.99
N GLY A 28 1.23 -55.10 14.84
CA GLY A 28 1.50 -53.67 14.82
C GLY A 28 0.55 -53.00 13.82
N PRO A 29 0.13 -51.74 14.05
CA PRO A 29 -0.70 -51.06 13.07
C PRO A 29 0.01 -51.17 11.72
N ALA A 30 -0.64 -51.91 10.82
CA ALA A 30 -0.34 -51.84 9.41
C ALA A 30 -0.29 -50.35 9.09
N HIS A 31 0.81 -49.91 8.51
CA HIS A 31 0.88 -48.58 7.93
C HIS A 31 -0.19 -48.56 6.85
N ALA A 32 -1.39 -48.10 7.23
CA ALA A 32 -2.32 -47.52 6.30
C ALA A 32 -1.48 -46.45 5.59
N GLY A 33 -1.22 -46.68 4.31
CA GLY A 33 -0.64 -45.65 3.45
C GLY A 33 -1.53 -44.45 3.61
N GLY A 34 -1.05 -43.47 4.38
CA GLY A 34 -1.68 -42.16 4.46
C GLY A 34 -1.76 -41.67 3.03
N THR A 35 -2.98 -41.44 2.56
CA THR A 35 -3.18 -40.52 1.44
C THR A 35 -2.46 -39.24 1.83
N ARG A 36 -1.34 -38.96 1.15
CA ARG A 36 -0.62 -37.69 1.28
C ARG A 36 -1.67 -36.60 1.10
N ALA A 37 -1.76 -35.67 2.05
CA ALA A 37 -2.61 -34.51 1.91
C ALA A 37 -2.29 -33.84 0.56
N GLU A 38 -3.32 -33.44 -0.18
CA GLU A 38 -3.17 -32.70 -1.43
C GLU A 38 -2.39 -31.41 -1.14
N ALA A 39 -1.41 -31.08 -1.97
CA ALA A 39 -0.59 -29.88 -1.78
C ALA A 39 -1.49 -28.63 -1.85
N ALA A 40 -1.14 -27.58 -1.11
CA ALA A 40 -1.90 -26.34 -1.08
C ALA A 40 -1.81 -25.54 -2.38
N PHE A 41 -0.71 -25.69 -3.13
CA PHE A 41 -0.45 -25.10 -4.44
C PHE A 41 0.69 -25.84 -5.17
N ASP A 42 0.83 -25.61 -6.47
CA ASP A 42 1.77 -26.26 -7.38
C ASP A 42 2.74 -25.25 -8.03
N VAL A 43 4.02 -25.64 -8.15
CA VAL A 43 5.08 -24.81 -8.72
C VAL A 43 5.77 -25.54 -9.88
N LEU A 44 5.91 -24.85 -11.01
CA LEU A 44 6.71 -25.33 -12.14
C LEU A 44 8.13 -24.75 -12.05
N VAL A 45 9.14 -25.61 -12.02
CA VAL A 45 10.56 -25.20 -12.08
C VAL A 45 11.09 -25.50 -13.48
N PHE A 46 11.42 -24.44 -14.21
CA PHE A 46 12.01 -24.49 -15.53
C PHE A 46 13.50 -24.15 -15.46
N SER A 47 14.34 -24.99 -16.09
CA SER A 47 15.81 -24.87 -16.00
C SER A 47 16.52 -25.14 -17.33
N LYS A 48 15.82 -24.93 -18.46
CA LYS A 48 16.41 -25.05 -19.79
C LYS A 48 17.46 -23.96 -20.00
N THR A 49 18.57 -24.33 -20.62
CA THR A 49 19.68 -23.42 -20.96
C THR A 49 20.00 -23.55 -22.45
N ALA A 50 19.99 -22.45 -23.18
CA ALA A 50 20.56 -22.29 -24.52
C ALA A 50 21.94 -21.60 -24.49
N GLY A 51 22.37 -21.10 -23.31
CA GLY A 51 23.68 -20.53 -23.03
C GLY A 51 24.48 -21.36 -22.01
N PHE A 52 25.19 -20.67 -21.10
CA PHE A 52 25.98 -21.33 -20.06
C PHE A 52 25.09 -22.15 -19.11
N ARG A 53 25.57 -23.33 -18.71
CA ARG A 53 24.84 -24.22 -17.81
C ARG A 53 25.50 -24.24 -16.43
N HIS A 54 24.72 -23.88 -15.42
CA HIS A 54 25.18 -23.79 -14.03
C HIS A 54 25.11 -25.16 -13.33
N ASP A 55 26.20 -25.55 -12.65
CA ASP A 55 26.25 -26.80 -11.87
C ASP A 55 25.25 -26.82 -10.70
N SER A 56 24.81 -25.64 -10.25
CA SER A 56 23.87 -25.46 -9.15
C SER A 56 22.41 -25.80 -9.48
N ILE A 57 22.04 -25.98 -10.76
CA ILE A 57 20.66 -26.33 -11.17
C ILE A 57 20.14 -27.55 -10.41
N ALA A 58 20.94 -28.62 -10.28
CA ALA A 58 20.53 -29.83 -9.57
C ALA A 58 20.30 -29.58 -8.08
N ALA A 59 21.15 -28.77 -7.43
CA ALA A 59 21.02 -28.39 -6.03
C ALA A 59 19.78 -27.51 -5.80
N GLY A 60 19.49 -26.58 -6.73
CA GLY A 60 18.30 -25.74 -6.69
C GLY A 60 17.00 -26.51 -6.84
N ILE A 61 16.90 -27.44 -7.80
CA ILE A 61 15.72 -28.31 -7.96
C ILE A 61 15.51 -29.15 -6.69
N SER A 62 16.58 -29.76 -6.16
CA SER A 62 16.49 -30.56 -4.94
C SER A 62 16.02 -29.72 -3.75
N THR A 63 16.47 -28.47 -3.67
CA THR A 63 16.10 -27.55 -2.59
C THR A 63 14.65 -27.10 -2.69
N LEU A 64 14.17 -26.69 -3.86
CA LEU A 64 12.77 -26.30 -4.06
C LEU A 64 11.81 -27.46 -3.76
N ARG A 65 12.15 -28.69 -4.17
CA ARG A 65 11.38 -29.89 -3.79
C ARG A 65 11.35 -30.11 -2.29
N ALA A 66 12.50 -30.01 -1.62
CA ALA A 66 12.56 -30.15 -0.17
C ALA A 66 11.77 -29.07 0.56
N LEU A 67 11.78 -27.82 0.06
CA LEU A 67 10.95 -26.74 0.58
C LEU A 67 9.46 -27.05 0.38
N GLY A 68 9.07 -27.56 -0.79
CA GLY A 68 7.70 -28.00 -1.08
C GLY A 68 7.21 -29.08 -0.15
N ASP A 69 8.01 -30.14 0.03
CA ASP A 69 7.72 -31.24 0.96
C ASP A 69 7.56 -30.77 2.42
N GLN A 70 8.20 -29.66 2.80
CA GLN A 70 8.18 -29.11 4.16
C GLN A 70 7.12 -28.02 4.37
N ASN A 71 6.53 -27.47 3.30
CA ASN A 71 5.69 -26.27 3.35
C ASN A 71 4.43 -26.40 2.48
N ASP A 72 3.97 -27.63 2.27
CA ASP A 72 2.70 -27.97 1.63
C ASP A 72 2.52 -27.42 0.20
N PHE A 73 3.58 -27.44 -0.62
CA PHE A 73 3.46 -27.19 -2.07
C PHE A 73 4.18 -28.25 -2.90
N SER A 74 3.73 -28.47 -4.13
CA SER A 74 4.34 -29.44 -5.04
C SER A 74 5.26 -28.77 -6.05
N VAL A 75 6.28 -29.50 -6.53
CA VAL A 75 7.28 -28.99 -7.47
C VAL A 75 7.43 -29.95 -8.65
N THR A 76 7.02 -29.50 -9.83
CA THR A 76 7.32 -30.16 -11.10
C THR A 76 8.52 -29.46 -11.74
N ALA A 77 9.61 -30.19 -11.97
CA ALA A 77 10.80 -29.63 -12.61
C ALA A 77 10.93 -30.16 -14.04
N THR A 78 11.21 -29.27 -14.99
CA THR A 78 11.35 -29.60 -16.41
C THR A 78 12.39 -28.71 -17.11
N GLU A 79 12.93 -29.21 -18.22
CA GLU A 79 13.71 -28.44 -19.20
C GLU A 79 12.98 -28.41 -20.56
N ASP A 80 11.78 -29.00 -20.65
CA ASP A 80 10.95 -29.04 -21.85
C ASP A 80 10.12 -27.75 -21.96
N ALA A 81 10.41 -26.94 -22.98
CA ALA A 81 9.70 -25.70 -23.25
C ALA A 81 8.23 -25.91 -23.69
N ALA A 82 7.84 -27.14 -24.06
CA ALA A 82 6.44 -27.48 -24.31
C ALA A 82 5.53 -27.33 -23.07
N ALA A 83 6.11 -27.16 -21.87
CA ALA A 83 5.37 -26.80 -20.67
C ALA A 83 4.78 -25.38 -20.73
N PHE A 84 5.29 -24.50 -21.60
CA PHE A 84 4.76 -23.15 -21.83
C PHE A 84 3.63 -23.17 -22.85
N ASP A 85 2.57 -23.86 -22.48
CA ASP A 85 1.26 -23.87 -23.14
C ASP A 85 0.20 -23.44 -22.09
N PRO A 86 -0.84 -22.66 -22.45
CA PRO A 86 -1.81 -22.16 -21.48
C PRO A 86 -2.47 -23.26 -20.63
N ALA A 87 -2.77 -24.42 -21.20
CA ALA A 87 -3.39 -25.52 -20.45
C ALA A 87 -2.38 -26.26 -19.56
N ALA A 88 -1.12 -26.32 -19.98
CA ALA A 88 -0.04 -26.91 -19.19
C ALA A 88 0.39 -26.00 -18.01
N LEU A 89 0.29 -24.67 -18.16
CA LEU A 89 0.60 -23.69 -17.11
C LEU A 89 -0.53 -23.50 -16.09
N ALA A 90 -1.79 -23.69 -16.51
CA ALA A 90 -2.97 -23.46 -15.67
C ALA A 90 -2.95 -24.09 -14.26
N PRO A 91 -2.37 -25.28 -14.02
CA PRO A 91 -2.31 -25.86 -12.68
C PRO A 91 -1.33 -25.18 -11.72
N TYR A 92 -0.40 -24.36 -12.20
CA TYR A 92 0.71 -23.85 -11.38
C TYR A 92 0.45 -22.41 -10.91
N GLU A 93 0.53 -22.16 -9.62
CA GLU A 93 0.44 -20.81 -9.04
C GLU A 93 1.71 -19.98 -9.25
N ALA A 94 2.86 -20.64 -9.47
CA ALA A 94 4.10 -19.97 -9.84
C ALA A 94 4.98 -20.78 -10.80
N VAL A 95 5.70 -20.08 -11.67
CA VAL A 95 6.77 -20.61 -12.52
C VAL A 95 8.11 -20.04 -12.06
N VAL A 96 9.09 -20.92 -11.84
CA VAL A 96 10.46 -20.59 -11.45
C VAL A 96 11.39 -20.79 -12.63
N PHE A 97 12.09 -19.73 -13.04
CA PHE A 97 13.21 -19.80 -13.96
C PHE A 97 14.49 -19.97 -13.15
N LEU A 98 14.93 -21.22 -13.00
CA LEU A 98 16.07 -21.59 -12.19
C LEU A 98 17.32 -21.70 -13.07
N ASN A 99 18.14 -20.65 -13.06
CA ASN A 99 19.41 -20.60 -13.79
C ASN A 99 19.28 -20.88 -15.31
N THR A 100 18.18 -20.42 -15.93
CA THR A 100 18.01 -20.44 -17.39
C THR A 100 19.02 -19.50 -18.05
N THR A 101 19.39 -19.75 -19.30
CA THR A 101 20.29 -18.86 -20.07
C THR A 101 19.96 -18.90 -21.56
N GLY A 102 20.14 -17.79 -22.26
CA GLY A 102 19.90 -17.65 -23.70
C GLY A 102 18.42 -17.57 -24.09
N ASP A 103 18.14 -17.84 -25.35
CA ASP A 103 16.78 -17.86 -25.93
C ASP A 103 16.19 -19.28 -25.82
N VAL A 104 15.19 -19.45 -24.96
CA VAL A 104 14.73 -20.77 -24.49
C VAL A 104 13.27 -21.06 -24.85
N LEU A 105 12.49 -20.03 -25.20
CA LEU A 105 11.09 -20.07 -25.61
C LEU A 105 10.91 -19.56 -27.04
N ASP A 106 10.05 -20.22 -27.82
CA ASP A 106 9.59 -19.65 -29.09
C ASP A 106 8.44 -18.63 -28.90
N ASP A 107 8.04 -17.94 -29.97
CA ASP A 107 6.96 -16.93 -29.93
C ASP A 107 5.66 -17.43 -29.28
N ALA A 108 5.29 -18.71 -29.49
CA ALA A 108 4.06 -19.25 -28.92
C ALA A 108 4.20 -19.45 -27.40
N GLN A 109 5.36 -19.94 -26.97
CA GLN A 109 5.70 -20.16 -25.56
C GLN A 109 5.89 -18.84 -24.81
N GLN A 110 6.52 -17.84 -25.43
CA GLN A 110 6.61 -16.47 -24.92
C GLN A 110 5.21 -15.89 -24.67
N ASN A 111 4.30 -16.01 -25.65
CA ASN A 111 2.92 -15.56 -25.49
C ASN A 111 2.17 -16.32 -24.39
N ALA A 112 2.42 -17.62 -24.21
CA ALA A 112 1.83 -18.40 -23.13
C ALA A 112 2.32 -17.94 -21.75
N LEU A 113 3.63 -17.70 -21.58
CA LEU A 113 4.19 -17.16 -20.34
C LEU A 113 3.64 -15.77 -20.03
N ARG A 114 3.64 -14.87 -21.02
CA ARG A 114 3.05 -13.53 -20.87
C ARG A 114 1.59 -13.60 -20.45
N SER A 115 0.79 -14.40 -21.14
CA SER A 115 -0.64 -14.53 -20.81
C SER A 115 -0.84 -15.12 -19.41
N TYR A 116 0.00 -16.07 -19.01
CA TYR A 116 -0.04 -16.66 -17.68
C TYR A 116 0.22 -15.62 -16.59
N VAL A 117 1.30 -14.83 -16.71
CA VAL A 117 1.64 -13.80 -15.71
C VAL A 117 0.63 -12.66 -15.75
N ASP A 118 0.28 -12.14 -16.94
CA ASP A 118 -0.65 -11.02 -17.08
C ASP A 118 -2.04 -11.31 -16.50
N ASN A 119 -2.45 -12.59 -16.42
CA ASN A 119 -3.71 -13.06 -15.81
C ASN A 119 -3.54 -13.61 -14.38
N GLY A 120 -2.50 -13.19 -13.66
CA GLY A 120 -2.38 -13.45 -12.23
C GLY A 120 -1.41 -14.55 -11.83
N GLY A 121 -0.71 -15.21 -12.78
CA GLY A 121 0.35 -16.18 -12.50
C GLY A 121 1.60 -15.56 -11.88
N GLY A 122 2.35 -16.35 -11.11
CA GLY A 122 3.59 -15.92 -10.46
C GLY A 122 4.86 -16.26 -11.27
N TYR A 123 5.85 -15.37 -11.26
CA TYR A 123 7.18 -15.60 -11.85
C TYR A 123 8.29 -15.40 -10.82
N LEU A 124 9.20 -16.37 -10.72
CA LEU A 124 10.42 -16.31 -9.91
C LEU A 124 11.66 -16.57 -10.77
N GLY A 125 12.48 -15.55 -11.00
CA GLY A 125 13.80 -15.72 -11.61
C GLY A 125 14.91 -15.92 -10.57
N VAL A 126 15.78 -16.90 -10.79
CA VAL A 126 16.94 -17.19 -9.92
C VAL A 126 18.24 -17.11 -10.72
N HIS A 127 19.15 -16.26 -10.23
CA HIS A 127 20.50 -15.98 -10.71
C HIS A 127 20.56 -15.76 -12.23
N ALA A 128 20.87 -16.82 -13.00
CA ALA A 128 21.07 -16.68 -14.44
C ALA A 128 19.79 -16.37 -15.24
N ALA A 129 18.61 -16.38 -14.61
CA ALA A 129 17.37 -15.97 -15.26
C ALA A 129 17.43 -14.55 -15.90
N ALA A 130 18.32 -13.66 -15.45
CA ALA A 130 18.55 -12.36 -16.09
C ALA A 130 19.41 -12.43 -17.39
N ASP A 131 20.02 -13.57 -17.68
CA ASP A 131 20.75 -13.92 -18.92
C ASP A 131 19.85 -14.71 -19.88
N THR A 132 18.56 -14.39 -19.96
CA THR A 132 17.55 -15.15 -20.71
C THR A 132 16.69 -14.20 -21.56
N GLU A 133 16.27 -14.63 -22.76
CA GLU A 133 15.28 -13.93 -23.64
C GLU A 133 15.60 -12.45 -23.97
N TYR A 134 16.86 -12.13 -24.29
CA TYR A 134 17.31 -10.75 -24.53
C TYR A 134 16.55 -9.97 -25.61
N ASP A 135 16.04 -10.66 -26.63
CA ASP A 135 15.34 -10.06 -27.76
C ASP A 135 13.82 -9.89 -27.51
N TRP A 136 13.34 -10.25 -26.31
CA TRP A 136 11.94 -10.18 -25.93
C TRP A 136 11.68 -9.10 -24.87
N PRO A 137 11.19 -7.90 -25.25
CA PRO A 137 11.01 -6.77 -24.33
C PRO A 137 10.10 -7.04 -23.13
N TYR A 138 9.11 -7.93 -23.28
CA TYR A 138 8.26 -8.32 -22.16
C TYR A 138 9.04 -9.07 -21.09
N TYR A 139 9.99 -9.94 -21.48
CA TYR A 139 10.83 -10.63 -20.50
C TYR A 139 11.72 -9.65 -19.74
N HIS A 140 12.22 -8.62 -20.41
CA HIS A 140 12.98 -7.56 -19.75
C HIS A 140 12.16 -6.91 -18.62
N GLN A 141 10.90 -6.54 -18.91
CA GLN A 141 9.98 -6.01 -17.90
C GLN A 141 9.70 -7.04 -16.81
N LEU A 142 9.50 -8.30 -17.17
CA LEU A 142 9.22 -9.38 -16.23
C LEU A 142 10.37 -9.64 -15.26
N VAL A 143 11.62 -9.72 -15.74
CA VAL A 143 12.79 -9.99 -14.89
C VAL A 143 13.31 -8.73 -14.19
N GLY A 144 13.04 -7.55 -14.74
CA GLY A 144 13.39 -6.24 -14.21
C GLY A 144 14.76 -5.70 -14.64
N ALA A 145 15.74 -6.58 -14.88
CA ALA A 145 17.01 -6.18 -15.50
C ALA A 145 17.74 -7.33 -16.18
N HIS A 146 18.44 -7.02 -17.26
CA HIS A 146 19.26 -7.96 -18.01
C HIS A 146 20.69 -8.05 -17.50
N PHE A 147 21.25 -9.26 -17.51
CA PHE A 147 22.66 -9.53 -17.22
C PHE A 147 23.59 -8.75 -18.18
N LYS A 148 24.69 -8.23 -17.63
CA LYS A 148 25.76 -7.52 -18.34
C LYS A 148 27.12 -8.20 -18.16
N SER A 149 27.53 -8.41 -16.92
CA SER A 149 28.83 -8.98 -16.56
C SER A 149 28.80 -9.52 -15.13
N HIS A 150 29.86 -10.22 -14.73
CA HIS A 150 30.09 -10.59 -13.34
C HIS A 150 31.61 -10.71 -13.09
N PRO A 151 32.08 -10.50 -11.85
CA PRO A 151 33.44 -10.85 -11.45
C PRO A 151 33.54 -12.35 -11.11
N ALA A 152 34.70 -12.80 -10.64
CA ALA A 152 34.83 -14.14 -10.09
C ALA A 152 33.98 -14.31 -8.82
N VAL A 153 33.52 -15.53 -8.56
CA VAL A 153 32.86 -15.94 -7.31
C VAL A 153 33.70 -15.49 -6.11
N GLN A 154 33.11 -14.71 -5.23
CA GLN A 154 33.78 -14.15 -4.07
C GLN A 154 32.78 -13.77 -2.98
N GLN A 155 33.27 -13.43 -1.80
CA GLN A 155 32.43 -12.96 -0.71
C GLN A 155 32.05 -11.49 -0.92
N ALA A 156 30.81 -11.13 -0.65
CA ALA A 156 30.35 -9.74 -0.58
C ALA A 156 29.33 -9.59 0.55
N THR A 157 29.09 -8.34 0.95
CA THR A 157 28.00 -7.99 1.86
C THR A 157 26.76 -7.62 1.06
N VAL A 158 25.68 -8.37 1.28
CA VAL A 158 24.32 -8.03 0.84
C VAL A 158 23.68 -7.18 1.91
N ARG A 159 23.14 -6.02 1.55
CA ARG A 159 22.34 -5.16 2.43
C ARG A 159 20.87 -5.48 2.24
N ASN A 160 20.17 -5.69 3.35
CA ASN A 160 18.76 -6.01 3.37
C ASN A 160 17.94 -4.72 3.53
N GLU A 161 17.49 -4.15 2.42
CA GLU A 161 16.79 -2.85 2.39
C GLU A 161 15.35 -2.99 2.86
N ASP A 162 14.62 -3.95 2.29
CA ASP A 162 13.29 -4.32 2.74
C ASP A 162 13.39 -5.54 3.65
N ARG A 163 13.08 -5.35 4.94
CA ARG A 163 13.03 -6.43 5.94
C ARG A 163 11.61 -6.81 6.37
N VAL A 164 10.61 -6.44 5.59
CA VAL A 164 9.21 -6.76 5.77
C VAL A 164 8.79 -7.87 4.80
N HIS A 165 9.31 -7.87 3.57
CA HIS A 165 8.98 -8.87 2.56
C HIS A 165 9.23 -10.32 3.08
N PRO A 166 8.34 -11.29 2.84
CA PRO A 166 8.47 -12.67 3.36
C PRO A 166 9.78 -13.38 3.00
N ALA A 167 10.39 -13.00 1.87
CA ALA A 167 11.69 -13.52 1.41
C ALA A 167 12.91 -12.93 2.14
N THR A 168 12.75 -11.83 2.88
CA THR A 168 13.88 -11.10 3.47
C THR A 168 13.69 -10.74 4.95
N ALA A 169 12.47 -10.91 5.49
CA ALA A 169 12.16 -10.55 6.87
C ALA A 169 12.96 -11.31 7.94
N HIS A 170 13.43 -12.52 7.63
CA HIS A 170 14.28 -13.33 8.52
C HIS A 170 15.76 -12.96 8.47
N LEU A 171 16.17 -12.11 7.52
CA LEU A 171 17.57 -11.74 7.33
C LEU A 171 17.94 -10.53 8.19
N ASP A 172 19.16 -10.56 8.70
CA ASP A 172 19.79 -9.41 9.35
C ASP A 172 19.92 -8.22 8.39
N PRO A 173 20.14 -6.98 8.89
CA PRO A 173 20.35 -5.80 8.04
C PRO A 173 21.45 -5.97 6.99
N THR A 174 22.45 -6.79 7.31
CA THR A 174 23.51 -7.18 6.40
C THR A 174 23.71 -8.68 6.44
N TRP A 175 24.02 -9.26 5.29
CA TRP A 175 24.28 -10.68 5.12
C TRP A 175 25.51 -10.85 4.25
N THR A 176 26.60 -11.29 4.88
CA THR A 176 27.85 -11.59 4.16
C THR A 176 27.81 -13.03 3.66
N ARG A 177 27.94 -13.22 2.35
CA ARG A 177 27.92 -14.56 1.73
C ARG A 177 28.82 -14.61 0.50
N THR A 178 29.07 -15.81 0.00
CA THR A 178 29.83 -16.05 -1.23
C THR A 178 28.88 -16.46 -2.35
N ASP A 179 28.96 -15.77 -3.49
CA ASP A 179 28.22 -16.11 -4.71
C ASP A 179 28.92 -15.47 -5.93
N GLU A 180 28.34 -15.61 -7.12
CA GLU A 180 28.72 -14.82 -8.31
C GLU A 180 27.83 -13.58 -8.44
N TRP A 181 28.43 -12.39 -8.47
CA TRP A 181 27.71 -11.12 -8.40
C TRP A 181 27.42 -10.54 -9.79
N TYR A 182 26.18 -10.66 -10.24
CA TYR A 182 25.77 -10.12 -11.53
C TYR A 182 25.69 -8.60 -11.52
N ASP A 183 26.36 -7.97 -12.49
CA ASP A 183 26.07 -6.63 -12.96
C ASP A 183 24.96 -6.66 -14.00
N TYR A 184 24.16 -5.60 -14.03
CA TYR A 184 23.02 -5.47 -14.93
C TYR A 184 23.25 -4.39 -15.98
N ARG A 185 22.54 -4.50 -17.11
CA ARG A 185 22.62 -3.51 -18.21
C ARG A 185 22.04 -2.16 -17.78
N ALA A 186 21.01 -2.18 -16.95
CA ALA A 186 20.39 -1.03 -16.33
C ALA A 186 20.14 -1.31 -14.84
N ASN A 187 20.09 -0.25 -14.03
CA ASN A 187 19.68 -0.37 -12.63
C ASN A 187 18.15 -0.53 -12.57
N PRO A 188 17.62 -1.63 -12.00
CA PRO A 188 16.18 -1.90 -12.02
C PRO A 188 15.37 -1.04 -11.04
N ARG A 189 16.01 -0.37 -10.07
CA ARG A 189 15.33 0.35 -8.98
C ARG A 189 14.18 1.29 -9.41
N PRO A 190 14.23 2.00 -10.56
CA PRO A 190 13.09 2.81 -11.00
C PRO A 190 11.83 2.02 -11.32
N GLU A 191 11.96 0.75 -11.68
CA GLU A 191 10.85 -0.07 -12.20
C GLU A 191 10.43 -1.18 -11.24
N VAL A 192 11.20 -1.41 -10.18
CA VAL A 192 11.00 -2.53 -9.24
C VAL A 192 11.08 -2.08 -7.79
N HIS A 193 10.49 -2.87 -6.90
CA HIS A 193 10.73 -2.77 -5.47
C HIS A 193 11.98 -3.55 -5.09
N VAL A 194 13.05 -2.82 -4.73
CA VAL A 194 14.34 -3.42 -4.37
C VAL A 194 14.28 -3.95 -2.94
N LEU A 195 14.57 -5.24 -2.78
CA LEU A 195 14.60 -5.90 -1.48
C LEU A 195 16.02 -5.93 -0.90
N GLN A 196 17.02 -6.16 -1.76
CA GLN A 196 18.42 -6.25 -1.35
C GLN A 196 19.36 -5.59 -2.36
N THR A 197 20.43 -4.98 -1.85
CA THR A 197 21.54 -4.43 -2.64
C THR A 197 22.88 -5.05 -2.26
N LEU A 198 23.86 -5.01 -3.16
CA LEU A 198 25.24 -5.35 -2.87
C LEU A 198 26.04 -4.13 -2.42
N ASP A 199 26.90 -4.34 -1.43
CA ASP A 199 27.92 -3.37 -1.05
C ASP A 199 29.18 -3.59 -1.88
N GLU A 200 29.31 -2.85 -2.98
CA GLU A 200 30.49 -2.92 -3.87
C GLU A 200 31.81 -2.54 -3.17
N SER A 201 31.81 -1.93 -1.99
CA SER A 201 33.05 -1.71 -1.23
C SER A 201 33.62 -2.98 -0.60
N THR A 202 32.88 -4.09 -0.64
CA THR A 202 33.24 -5.35 0.03
C THR A 202 33.73 -6.43 -0.91
N TYR A 203 33.75 -6.19 -2.22
CA TYR A 203 34.20 -7.14 -3.23
C TYR A 203 34.79 -6.42 -4.46
N ASP A 204 35.58 -7.13 -5.26
CA ASP A 204 36.22 -6.54 -6.45
C ASP A 204 35.41 -6.81 -7.73
N GLY A 205 35.29 -5.80 -8.58
CA GLY A 205 34.79 -5.94 -9.96
C GLY A 205 33.30 -5.68 -10.19
N GLY A 206 32.60 -5.07 -9.22
CA GLY A 206 31.25 -4.53 -9.44
C GLY A 206 31.25 -3.33 -10.38
N ALA A 207 30.17 -3.17 -11.15
CA ALA A 207 30.02 -2.14 -12.18
C ALA A 207 28.69 -1.37 -12.12
N MET A 208 27.92 -1.52 -11.04
CA MET A 208 26.64 -0.84 -10.80
C MET A 208 26.79 0.41 -9.91
N GLY A 209 27.88 0.50 -9.15
CA GLY A 209 28.25 1.67 -8.37
C GLY A 209 27.61 1.70 -6.98
N ALA A 210 27.19 2.89 -6.52
CA ALA A 210 26.69 3.08 -5.16
C ALA A 210 25.35 2.37 -4.88
N ASP A 211 24.60 2.03 -5.93
CA ASP A 211 23.34 1.32 -5.85
C ASP A 211 23.38 0.11 -6.79
N HIS A 212 23.49 -1.08 -6.19
CA HIS A 212 23.57 -2.35 -6.89
C HIS A 212 22.44 -3.28 -6.42
N PRO A 213 21.20 -3.14 -6.92
CA PRO A 213 20.12 -4.08 -6.61
C PRO A 213 20.49 -5.50 -6.99
N ILE A 214 20.23 -6.46 -6.11
CA ILE A 214 20.53 -7.88 -6.33
C ILE A 214 19.32 -8.78 -6.08
N THR A 215 18.29 -8.29 -5.41
CA THR A 215 17.02 -9.02 -5.23
C THR A 215 15.88 -8.01 -5.20
N TRP A 216 14.82 -8.26 -5.97
CA TRP A 216 13.70 -7.34 -6.13
C TRP A 216 12.41 -8.06 -6.52
N CYS A 217 11.29 -7.35 -6.41
CA CYS A 217 9.99 -7.80 -6.86
C CYS A 217 9.18 -6.66 -7.48
N HIS A 218 8.19 -6.98 -8.31
CA HIS A 218 7.22 -6.01 -8.82
C HIS A 218 5.92 -6.67 -9.31
N PRO A 219 4.79 -5.95 -9.35
CA PRO A 219 3.62 -6.42 -10.08
C PRO A 219 3.91 -6.49 -11.59
N GLN A 220 3.37 -7.50 -12.26
CA GLN A 220 3.43 -7.63 -13.72
C GLN A 220 2.06 -8.06 -14.24
N GLY A 221 1.37 -7.16 -14.96
CA GLY A 221 -0.06 -7.36 -15.25
C GLY A 221 -0.87 -7.54 -13.96
N GLU A 222 -1.70 -8.58 -13.89
CA GLU A 222 -2.37 -9.01 -12.64
C GLU A 222 -1.51 -9.96 -11.78
N GLY A 223 -0.35 -10.38 -12.30
CA GLY A 223 0.58 -11.33 -11.69
C GLY A 223 1.64 -10.69 -10.79
N ARG A 224 2.60 -11.51 -10.38
CA ARG A 224 3.67 -11.15 -9.43
C ARG A 224 5.01 -11.61 -9.98
N SER A 225 5.98 -10.71 -10.02
CA SER A 225 7.35 -11.01 -10.39
C SER A 225 8.29 -10.88 -9.20
N PHE A 226 9.21 -11.82 -9.08
CA PHE A 226 10.32 -11.79 -8.14
C PHE A 226 11.60 -12.23 -8.86
N TYR A 227 12.71 -11.55 -8.60
CA TYR A 227 14.02 -11.95 -9.08
C TYR A 227 15.06 -11.85 -7.96
N THR A 228 15.97 -12.82 -7.93
CA THR A 228 17.20 -12.74 -7.14
C THR A 228 18.40 -13.12 -8.00
N GLY A 229 19.43 -12.28 -8.00
CA GLY A 229 20.73 -12.54 -8.63
C GLY A 229 21.58 -13.56 -7.87
N LEU A 230 21.08 -14.07 -6.74
CA LEU A 230 21.74 -15.06 -5.88
C LEU A 230 21.43 -16.48 -6.35
N GLY A 231 22.32 -17.44 -6.05
CA GLY A 231 22.12 -18.86 -6.36
C GLY A 231 22.98 -19.40 -7.50
N HIS A 232 24.12 -18.76 -7.80
CA HIS A 232 25.10 -19.30 -8.75
C HIS A 232 25.71 -20.59 -8.22
N THR A 233 26.21 -20.56 -6.98
CA THR A 233 26.95 -21.68 -6.39
C THR A 233 26.02 -22.79 -5.90
N ALA A 234 26.48 -24.04 -5.89
CA ALA A 234 25.70 -25.13 -5.31
C ALA A 234 25.58 -24.98 -3.79
N GLU A 235 26.64 -24.47 -3.16
CA GLU A 235 26.75 -24.21 -1.72
C GLU A 235 25.73 -23.18 -1.23
N SER A 236 25.32 -22.23 -2.09
CA SER A 236 24.22 -21.30 -1.80
C SER A 236 22.98 -22.04 -1.30
N TYR A 237 22.67 -23.22 -1.85
CA TYR A 237 21.47 -23.98 -1.51
C TYR A 237 21.58 -24.77 -0.19
N ASP A 238 22.77 -24.86 0.40
CA ASP A 238 22.97 -25.40 1.76
C ASP A 238 22.74 -24.33 2.85
N ASP A 239 22.80 -23.04 2.49
CA ASP A 239 22.60 -21.93 3.42
C ASP A 239 21.11 -21.80 3.83
N PRO A 240 20.77 -21.98 5.13
CA PRO A 240 19.40 -21.81 5.62
C PRO A 240 18.79 -20.44 5.31
N ALA A 241 19.59 -19.37 5.31
CA ALA A 241 19.14 -18.02 5.03
C ALA A 241 18.69 -17.89 3.56
N PHE A 242 19.43 -18.48 2.62
CA PHE A 242 19.06 -18.50 1.21
C PHE A 242 17.86 -19.40 0.93
N ARG A 243 17.79 -20.57 1.59
CA ARG A 243 16.61 -21.46 1.48
C ARG A 243 15.33 -20.77 1.94
N ASN A 244 15.39 -20.01 3.03
CA ASN A 244 14.25 -19.23 3.51
C ASN A 244 13.91 -18.05 2.59
N LEU A 245 14.90 -17.44 1.92
CA LEU A 245 14.66 -16.45 0.88
C LEU A 245 13.88 -17.05 -0.29
N LEU A 246 14.30 -18.21 -0.79
CA LEU A 246 13.59 -18.93 -1.86
C LEU A 246 12.17 -19.34 -1.43
N LEU A 247 11.98 -19.78 -0.18
CA LEU A 247 10.65 -20.10 0.35
C LEU A 247 9.73 -18.89 0.36
N GLY A 248 10.22 -17.75 0.86
CA GLY A 248 9.45 -16.51 0.88
C GLY A 248 9.13 -15.99 -0.52
N ALA A 249 10.08 -16.11 -1.46
CA ALA A 249 9.89 -15.75 -2.87
C ALA A 249 8.80 -16.61 -3.53
N VAL A 250 8.87 -17.94 -3.37
CA VAL A 250 7.86 -18.88 -3.90
C VAL A 250 6.48 -18.58 -3.32
N ARG A 251 6.38 -18.36 -2.00
CA ARG A 251 5.10 -18.02 -1.35
C ARG A 251 4.52 -16.71 -1.86
N TYR A 252 5.37 -15.70 -2.07
CA TYR A 252 4.94 -14.43 -2.65
C TYR A 252 4.43 -14.62 -4.09
N THR A 253 5.22 -15.25 -4.97
CA THR A 253 4.84 -15.42 -6.38
C THR A 253 3.57 -16.27 -6.52
N ALA A 254 3.41 -17.30 -5.69
CA ALA A 254 2.21 -18.14 -5.65
C ALA A 254 0.98 -17.47 -4.99
N GLY A 255 1.08 -16.22 -4.52
CA GLY A 255 -0.03 -15.50 -3.89
C GLY A 255 -0.37 -15.98 -2.47
N GLN A 256 0.52 -16.75 -1.84
CA GLN A 256 0.33 -17.36 -0.51
C GLN A 256 0.88 -16.49 0.62
N ALA A 257 1.71 -15.50 0.30
CA ALA A 257 2.19 -14.51 1.25
C ALA A 257 2.09 -13.12 0.61
N PRO A 258 1.31 -12.19 1.19
CA PRO A 258 1.22 -10.83 0.67
C PRO A 258 2.53 -10.09 0.94
N ALA A 259 2.93 -9.26 -0.03
CA ALA A 259 4.00 -8.31 0.13
C ALA A 259 3.73 -7.09 -0.76
N ASP A 260 4.13 -5.90 -0.30
CA ASP A 260 4.18 -4.74 -1.16
C ASP A 260 5.41 -4.85 -2.05
N CYS A 261 5.16 -4.98 -3.34
CA CYS A 261 6.19 -4.96 -4.37
C CYS A 261 5.94 -3.84 -5.36
N SER A 262 5.12 -2.85 -4.99
CA SER A 262 4.95 -1.66 -5.81
C SER A 262 6.31 -0.97 -5.92
N PRO A 263 6.77 -0.60 -7.13
CA PRO A 263 7.96 0.24 -7.26
C PRO A 263 7.77 1.52 -6.43
N PRO A 264 8.84 2.16 -5.95
CA PRO A 264 8.74 3.36 -5.12
C PRO A 264 7.77 4.37 -5.74
N ALA A 265 6.81 4.88 -4.97
CA ALA A 265 5.73 5.72 -5.51
C ALA A 265 6.31 6.92 -6.30
N GLY A 266 6.04 7.02 -7.60
CA GLY A 266 6.50 8.13 -8.46
C GLY A 266 7.61 7.81 -9.49
N SER A 267 7.87 6.55 -9.83
CA SER A 267 9.12 6.18 -10.53
C SER A 267 9.02 5.50 -11.90
N ARG A 268 7.85 5.37 -12.56
CA ARG A 268 7.87 4.92 -13.96
C ARG A 268 8.51 5.99 -14.86
N PRO A 269 9.68 5.73 -15.50
CA PRO A 269 10.25 6.66 -16.45
C PRO A 269 9.25 6.89 -17.59
N THR A 270 9.03 8.16 -17.90
CA THR A 270 8.29 8.58 -19.09
C THR A 270 9.28 8.66 -20.23
N GLU A 271 9.04 7.86 -21.27
CA GLU A 271 9.76 7.96 -22.55
C GLU A 271 9.60 9.38 -23.12
N ALA A 272 10.72 10.07 -23.34
CA ALA A 272 10.69 11.51 -23.57
C ALA A 272 10.06 11.86 -24.92
N GLU A 273 10.10 10.95 -25.89
CA GLU A 273 9.45 11.07 -27.20
C GLU A 273 7.92 10.94 -27.15
N THR A 274 7.33 10.59 -26.00
CA THR A 274 5.87 10.49 -25.82
C THR A 274 5.18 11.82 -25.52
N TYR A 275 5.84 12.94 -25.83
CA TYR A 275 5.28 14.28 -25.66
C TYR A 275 3.96 14.45 -26.41
N THR A 276 3.07 15.24 -25.80
CA THR A 276 1.71 15.52 -26.32
C THR A 276 1.65 16.84 -27.10
N SER A 277 2.64 17.71 -26.91
CA SER A 277 2.80 18.97 -27.63
C SER A 277 4.29 19.35 -27.67
N ALA A 278 4.75 20.07 -28.69
CA ALA A 278 6.16 20.40 -28.84
C ALA A 278 6.39 21.57 -29.81
N ALA A 279 7.57 22.17 -29.74
CA ALA A 279 8.15 22.96 -30.82
C ALA A 279 9.63 22.61 -31.01
N GLY A 280 10.04 22.38 -32.26
CA GLY A 280 11.44 22.15 -32.67
C GLY A 280 11.96 20.72 -32.48
N VAL A 281 11.48 19.99 -31.48
CA VAL A 281 11.89 18.61 -31.18
C VAL A 281 11.12 17.55 -32.00
N GLN A 282 11.73 16.37 -32.16
CA GLN A 282 11.11 15.20 -32.80
C GLN A 282 11.77 13.89 -32.32
N PRO A 283 11.10 12.72 -32.45
CA PRO A 283 11.70 11.45 -32.08
C PRO A 283 12.95 11.15 -32.93
N ALA A 284 14.02 10.69 -32.30
CA ALA A 284 15.24 10.23 -32.96
C ALA A 284 15.49 8.74 -32.64
N GLY A 285 15.93 7.96 -33.63
CA GLY A 285 16.14 6.52 -33.45
C GLY A 285 17.53 6.21 -32.90
N HIS A 286 17.57 5.57 -31.74
CA HIS A 286 18.80 5.17 -31.05
C HIS A 286 18.65 3.77 -30.49
N ALA A 287 19.39 2.80 -31.02
CA ALA A 287 19.24 1.40 -30.63
C ALA A 287 19.61 1.13 -29.17
N SER A 288 20.41 2.01 -28.56
CA SER A 288 20.78 1.94 -27.15
C SER A 288 19.83 2.67 -26.19
N ALA A 289 18.82 3.39 -26.71
CA ALA A 289 17.78 4.05 -25.94
C ALA A 289 16.68 3.06 -25.50
N SER A 290 15.97 3.39 -24.42
CA SER A 290 14.73 2.69 -24.07
C SER A 290 13.73 2.81 -25.22
N GLY A 291 13.05 1.71 -25.55
CA GLY A 291 12.13 1.68 -26.70
C GLY A 291 12.77 1.91 -28.09
N GLY A 292 14.09 2.12 -28.17
CA GLY A 292 14.82 2.40 -29.41
C GLY A 292 14.68 3.84 -29.93
N GLN A 293 14.11 4.75 -29.15
CA GLN A 293 13.88 6.15 -29.54
C GLN A 293 14.22 7.12 -28.40
N THR A 294 14.48 8.37 -28.77
CA THR A 294 14.69 9.49 -27.84
C THR A 294 13.86 10.69 -28.28
N LEU A 295 13.61 11.64 -27.37
CA LEU A 295 13.35 13.03 -27.74
C LEU A 295 14.64 13.67 -28.25
N GLY A 296 14.71 13.95 -29.55
CA GLY A 296 15.91 14.46 -30.19
C GLY A 296 15.69 15.71 -31.03
N TYR A 297 16.75 16.07 -31.77
CA TYR A 297 16.82 17.30 -32.58
C TYR A 297 16.64 18.58 -31.76
N ILE A 298 17.02 18.54 -30.48
CA ILE A 298 16.83 19.63 -29.54
C ILE A 298 17.82 20.76 -29.86
N ASP A 299 17.30 21.94 -30.22
CA ASP A 299 18.03 23.19 -30.35
C ASP A 299 17.65 24.21 -29.22
N ASP A 300 18.39 25.32 -29.13
CA ASP A 300 18.10 26.39 -28.15
C ASP A 300 16.72 27.02 -28.39
N GLY A 301 15.88 27.02 -27.34
CA GLY A 301 14.52 27.59 -27.37
C GLY A 301 13.41 26.58 -27.67
N ASP A 302 13.75 25.32 -27.94
CA ASP A 302 12.80 24.25 -28.18
C ASP A 302 12.13 23.77 -26.88
N TRP A 303 11.02 23.04 -27.01
CA TRP A 303 10.29 22.52 -25.86
C TRP A 303 9.40 21.31 -26.19
N ALA A 304 9.11 20.52 -25.15
CA ALA A 304 8.17 19.40 -25.16
C ALA A 304 7.20 19.48 -23.97
N GLY A 305 5.92 19.19 -24.19
CA GLY A 305 4.86 19.23 -23.19
C GLY A 305 4.14 17.90 -23.03
N TYR A 306 3.88 17.50 -21.79
CA TYR A 306 3.35 16.19 -21.39
C TYR A 306 2.03 16.38 -20.63
N ALA A 307 0.91 16.36 -21.35
CA ALA A 307 -0.41 16.71 -20.81
C ALA A 307 -0.88 15.78 -19.68
N SER A 308 -0.44 14.51 -19.70
CA SER A 308 -0.78 13.49 -18.71
C SER A 308 0.08 13.53 -17.44
N LEU A 309 1.14 14.34 -17.40
CA LEU A 309 2.04 14.43 -16.26
C LEU A 309 1.80 15.73 -15.49
N SER A 310 1.36 15.61 -14.24
CA SER A 310 1.22 16.75 -13.34
C SER A 310 2.56 17.11 -12.69
N THR A 311 2.80 18.40 -12.52
CA THR A 311 3.91 18.94 -11.74
C THR A 311 3.58 19.16 -10.26
N GLU A 312 2.36 18.84 -9.85
CA GLU A 312 1.94 18.92 -8.46
C GLU A 312 2.74 17.95 -7.57
N GLY A 313 3.20 18.45 -6.42
CA GLY A 313 3.97 17.66 -5.45
C GLY A 313 5.38 17.25 -5.92
N ALA A 314 5.79 17.70 -7.10
CA ALA A 314 7.08 17.39 -7.69
C ALA A 314 8.21 18.05 -6.88
N SER A 315 9.15 17.23 -6.39
CA SER A 315 10.33 17.66 -5.62
C SER A 315 11.64 17.36 -6.36
N ALA A 316 11.62 16.50 -7.36
CA ALA A 316 12.79 16.11 -8.12
C ALA A 316 12.47 15.86 -9.60
N PHE A 317 13.49 16.02 -10.43
CA PHE A 317 13.44 15.65 -11.84
C PHE A 317 14.74 14.93 -12.20
N THR A 318 14.62 13.79 -12.86
CA THR A 318 15.76 13.00 -13.35
C THR A 318 15.53 12.64 -14.80
N ALA A 319 16.56 12.73 -15.64
CA ALA A 319 16.49 12.39 -17.06
C ALA A 319 17.72 11.59 -17.49
N THR A 320 17.51 10.59 -18.33
CA THR A 320 18.57 9.89 -19.07
C THR A 320 18.77 10.62 -20.39
N VAL A 321 20.00 11.06 -20.65
CA VAL A 321 20.31 11.98 -21.75
C VAL A 321 21.59 11.56 -22.49
N SER A 322 21.67 11.86 -23.78
CA SER A 322 22.89 11.73 -24.58
C SER A 322 23.19 13.04 -25.30
N SER A 323 24.45 13.26 -25.67
CA SER A 323 24.87 14.47 -26.35
C SER A 323 26.20 14.27 -27.07
N ALA A 324 26.16 14.34 -28.40
CA ALA A 324 27.34 14.61 -29.23
C ALA A 324 27.43 16.09 -29.66
N GLY A 325 26.46 16.89 -29.21
CA GLY A 325 26.32 18.31 -29.50
C GLY A 325 27.05 19.21 -28.50
N ALA A 326 26.48 20.39 -28.25
CA ALA A 326 27.05 21.37 -27.31
C ALA A 326 26.73 21.10 -25.82
N GLY A 327 25.83 20.14 -25.54
CA GLY A 327 25.15 20.05 -24.24
C GLY A 327 24.20 21.23 -24.04
N GLY A 328 23.62 21.36 -22.86
CA GLY A 328 22.67 22.45 -22.58
C GLY A 328 22.03 22.33 -21.20
N THR A 329 20.81 22.83 -21.07
CA THR A 329 20.02 22.78 -19.84
C THR A 329 18.59 22.38 -20.15
N ILE A 330 18.05 21.48 -19.34
CA ILE A 330 16.62 21.16 -19.28
C ILE A 330 16.02 22.01 -18.16
N GLU A 331 15.02 22.80 -18.49
CA GLU A 331 14.20 23.55 -17.54
C GLU A 331 12.85 22.85 -17.36
N VAL A 332 12.48 22.60 -16.10
CA VAL A 332 11.22 21.93 -15.73
C VAL A 332 10.19 22.99 -15.39
N ARG A 333 9.13 23.08 -16.19
CA ARG A 333 8.10 24.12 -16.09
C ARG A 333 6.70 23.53 -15.92
N SER A 334 5.84 24.29 -15.26
CA SER A 334 4.43 23.92 -15.02
C SER A 334 3.48 24.70 -15.93
N GLY A 335 2.50 24.00 -16.51
CA GLY A 335 1.34 24.57 -17.21
C GLY A 335 1.59 25.04 -18.64
N SER A 336 2.76 25.60 -18.95
CA SER A 336 3.12 26.02 -20.31
C SER A 336 4.65 26.15 -20.49
N PRO A 337 5.17 26.29 -21.72
CA PRO A 337 6.60 26.53 -21.97
C PRO A 337 7.12 27.84 -21.35
N THR A 338 6.23 28.79 -21.05
CA THR A 338 6.58 30.05 -20.38
C THR A 338 6.05 30.13 -18.95
N GLY A 339 5.51 29.02 -18.44
CA GLY A 339 4.96 28.91 -17.09
C GLY A 339 6.03 28.90 -16.00
N PRO A 340 5.62 28.78 -14.72
CA PRO A 340 6.53 28.78 -13.58
C PRO A 340 7.67 27.77 -13.75
N LEU A 341 8.91 28.22 -13.56
CA LEU A 341 10.10 27.37 -13.53
C LEU A 341 10.20 26.69 -12.16
N LEU A 342 10.18 25.37 -12.14
CA LEU A 342 10.24 24.55 -10.93
C LEU A 342 11.67 24.22 -10.53
N GLY A 343 12.51 24.00 -11.54
CA GLY A 343 13.94 23.73 -11.40
C GLY A 343 14.58 23.54 -12.77
N SER A 344 15.90 23.38 -12.79
CA SER A 344 16.65 23.13 -14.02
C SER A 344 17.83 22.20 -13.77
N VAL A 345 18.23 21.47 -14.81
CA VAL A 345 19.36 20.53 -14.77
C VAL A 345 20.24 20.71 -16.00
N ARG A 346 21.56 20.74 -15.78
CA ARG A 346 22.55 20.85 -16.86
C ARG A 346 22.79 19.49 -17.49
N VAL A 347 22.76 19.44 -18.82
CA VAL A 347 23.13 18.28 -19.63
C VAL A 347 24.57 18.42 -20.12
N PRO A 348 25.50 17.52 -19.72
CA PRO A 348 26.88 17.54 -20.21
C PRO A 348 27.00 16.96 -21.62
N VAL A 349 28.11 17.25 -22.29
CA VAL A 349 28.50 16.52 -23.51
C VAL A 349 28.95 15.12 -23.12
N THR A 350 28.24 14.11 -23.61
CA THR A 350 28.44 12.70 -23.24
C THR A 350 29.46 11.97 -24.10
N GLY A 351 29.78 12.51 -25.28
CA GLY A 351 30.75 11.93 -26.22
C GLY A 351 30.13 11.21 -27.42
N GLY A 352 28.80 11.07 -27.47
CA GLY A 352 28.09 10.47 -28.61
C GLY A 352 26.58 10.44 -28.40
N TRP A 353 25.80 10.23 -29.47
CA TRP A 353 24.34 10.11 -29.40
C TRP A 353 23.87 8.77 -28.81
N GLU A 354 24.74 7.76 -28.83
CA GLU A 354 24.51 6.43 -28.22
C GLU A 354 25.16 6.30 -26.83
N THR A 355 25.57 7.42 -26.23
CA THR A 355 26.26 7.43 -24.93
C THR A 355 25.40 8.15 -23.91
N PHE A 356 24.59 7.37 -23.18
CA PHE A 356 23.65 7.92 -22.21
C PHE A 356 24.30 8.13 -20.84
N THR A 357 23.88 9.20 -20.17
CA THR A 357 24.14 9.45 -18.76
C THR A 357 22.87 9.96 -18.09
N THR A 358 22.76 9.78 -16.79
CA THR A 358 21.66 10.35 -16.02
C THR A 358 22.03 11.73 -15.49
N VAL A 359 21.09 12.67 -15.52
CA VAL A 359 21.17 13.98 -14.88
C VAL A 359 19.96 14.20 -13.98
N SER A 360 20.15 14.85 -12.84
CA SER A 360 19.07 15.09 -11.88
C SER A 360 19.13 16.49 -11.27
N THR A 361 17.98 16.99 -10.82
CA THR A 361 17.86 18.24 -10.06
C THR A 361 16.72 18.18 -9.06
N THR A 362 16.84 18.99 -8.01
CA THR A 362 15.75 19.24 -7.05
C THR A 362 14.85 20.35 -7.59
N LEU A 363 13.54 20.14 -7.53
CA LEU A 363 12.53 21.13 -7.88
C LEU A 363 12.21 21.93 -6.61
N THR A 364 12.71 23.16 -6.56
CA THR A 364 12.61 24.02 -5.36
C THR A 364 11.40 24.94 -5.38
N ALA A 365 10.77 25.11 -6.55
CA ALA A 365 9.52 25.85 -6.70
C ALA A 365 8.38 24.87 -7.01
N SER A 366 7.18 25.22 -6.56
CA SER A 366 5.97 24.39 -6.72
C SER A 366 4.93 25.11 -7.58
N ALA A 367 4.35 24.40 -8.53
CA ALA A 367 3.13 24.79 -9.22
C ALA A 367 2.41 23.54 -9.70
N ALA A 368 1.10 23.62 -9.87
CA ALA A 368 0.27 22.52 -10.37
C ALA A 368 -0.14 22.81 -11.82
N GLY A 369 -0.03 21.78 -12.66
CA GLY A 369 -0.33 21.86 -14.09
C GLY A 369 0.49 20.86 -14.89
N PRO A 370 0.18 20.69 -16.19
CA PRO A 370 0.93 19.81 -17.07
C PRO A 370 2.42 20.12 -17.10
N LEU A 371 3.26 19.10 -17.22
CA LEU A 371 4.71 19.25 -17.35
C LEU A 371 5.08 19.83 -18.72
N PHE A 372 5.98 20.82 -18.71
CA PHE A 372 6.71 21.28 -19.88
C PHE A 372 8.22 21.23 -19.61
N LEU A 373 8.97 20.65 -20.55
CA LEU A 373 10.42 20.71 -20.59
C LEU A 373 10.83 21.74 -21.64
N THR A 374 11.62 22.74 -21.25
CA THR A 374 12.18 23.73 -22.18
C THR A 374 13.69 23.61 -22.22
N PHE A 375 14.27 23.80 -23.40
CA PHE A 375 15.68 23.49 -23.65
C PHE A 375 16.44 24.77 -23.97
N THR A 376 17.54 25.00 -23.27
CA THR A 376 18.40 26.18 -23.45
C THR A 376 19.86 25.76 -23.63
N GLY A 377 20.59 26.45 -24.50
CA GLY A 377 21.95 26.07 -24.84
C GLY A 377 22.66 26.98 -25.85
N GLY A 378 23.73 26.46 -26.44
CA GLY A 378 24.50 27.13 -27.49
C GLY A 378 23.88 26.94 -28.88
N SER A 379 24.62 27.34 -29.92
CA SER A 379 24.18 27.12 -31.31
C SER A 379 24.36 25.67 -31.75
N GLY A 380 23.34 25.12 -32.43
CA GLY A 380 23.31 23.75 -32.96
C GLY A 380 22.78 22.73 -31.95
N ALA A 381 22.68 21.47 -32.39
CA ALA A 381 22.06 20.41 -31.60
C ALA A 381 22.66 20.32 -30.19
N LEU A 382 21.79 20.27 -29.18
CA LEU A 382 22.17 20.31 -27.78
C LEU A 382 22.41 18.90 -27.22
N PHE A 383 21.35 18.10 -27.13
CA PHE A 383 21.32 16.77 -26.52
C PHE A 383 20.02 16.05 -26.91
N ASP A 384 19.92 14.77 -26.59
CA ASP A 384 18.72 13.97 -26.68
C ASP A 384 18.32 13.51 -25.28
N ILE A 385 17.03 13.27 -25.06
CA ILE A 385 16.49 12.70 -23.82
C ILE A 385 15.87 11.35 -24.16
N ASP A 386 16.31 10.30 -23.49
CA ASP A 386 15.75 8.95 -23.60
C ASP A 386 14.44 8.89 -22.80
N ALA A 387 14.55 8.84 -21.47
CA ALA A 387 13.42 8.89 -20.57
C ALA A 387 13.67 9.87 -19.41
N PHE A 388 12.60 10.26 -18.71
CA PHE A 388 12.70 11.06 -17.49
C PHE A 388 11.69 10.63 -16.43
N THR A 389 11.97 10.96 -15.17
CA THR A 389 11.06 10.80 -14.04
C THR A 389 10.83 12.14 -13.37
N LEU A 390 9.60 12.31 -12.89
CA LEU A 390 9.22 13.41 -12.03
C LEU A 390 9.08 12.83 -10.63
N GLY A 391 10.11 13.03 -9.81
CA GLY A 391 10.10 12.58 -8.43
C GLY A 391 9.17 13.46 -7.61
N THR A 392 8.22 12.84 -6.95
CA THR A 392 7.56 13.41 -5.78
C THR A 392 8.32 12.89 -4.57
N ASP A 393 8.46 13.69 -3.51
CA ASP A 393 9.05 13.20 -2.25
C ASP A 393 8.04 12.23 -1.63
N SER A 394 8.08 10.99 -2.10
CA SER A 394 7.45 9.83 -1.51
C SER A 394 8.51 9.04 -0.73
N THR A 395 9.18 9.72 0.21
CA THR A 395 9.29 9.00 1.49
C THR A 395 7.84 8.68 1.85
N THR A 396 7.41 7.42 1.86
CA THR A 396 6.18 7.03 2.56
C THR A 396 6.37 7.53 3.97
N LYS A 397 5.87 8.74 4.21
CA LYS A 397 6.07 9.45 5.45
C LYS A 397 5.42 8.56 6.48
N ALA A 398 6.24 7.97 7.35
CA ALA A 398 5.75 7.05 8.37
C ALA A 398 4.49 7.66 8.99
N LEU A 399 3.38 6.93 9.02
CA LEU A 399 2.12 7.53 9.47
C LEU A 399 2.26 8.00 10.92
N ASN A 400 1.68 9.14 11.26
CA ASN A 400 1.75 9.67 12.62
C ASN A 400 0.81 8.87 13.53
N GLN A 401 1.38 7.94 14.30
CA GLN A 401 0.68 7.09 15.27
C GLN A 401 0.05 7.85 16.45
N ASN A 402 0.29 9.16 16.56
CA ASN A 402 -0.32 10.04 17.55
C ASN A 402 -1.45 10.90 16.96
N VAL A 403 -1.77 10.75 15.67
CA VAL A 403 -2.96 11.36 15.03
C VAL A 403 -4.00 10.30 14.75
N HIS A 404 -5.17 10.46 15.37
CA HIS A 404 -6.23 9.47 15.43
C HIS A 404 -7.48 9.99 14.71
N LEU A 405 -8.03 9.29 13.71
CA LEU A 405 -9.22 9.73 12.98
C LEU A 405 -10.46 8.93 13.41
N PHE A 406 -11.53 9.59 13.86
CA PHE A 406 -12.81 8.90 14.08
C PHE A 406 -13.39 8.42 12.75
N TYR A 407 -13.76 7.13 12.69
CA TYR A 407 -14.20 6.44 11.48
C TYR A 407 -15.49 5.66 11.71
N TYR A 408 -16.43 5.80 10.78
CA TYR A 408 -17.81 5.34 10.92
C TYR A 408 -18.13 4.31 9.83
N PRO A 409 -18.08 3.01 10.18
CA PRO A 409 -18.27 1.89 9.26
C PRO A 409 -19.75 1.47 9.21
N TRP A 410 -20.69 2.40 9.10
CA TRP A 410 -22.13 2.09 9.22
C TRP A 410 -22.97 2.37 7.96
N TYR A 411 -22.35 2.98 6.95
CA TYR A 411 -23.01 3.32 5.69
C TYR A 411 -23.28 2.08 4.87
N GLY A 412 -24.44 2.00 4.21
CA GLY A 412 -24.84 0.83 3.44
C GLY A 412 -25.58 1.21 2.17
N SER A 413 -25.37 0.43 1.11
CA SER A 413 -26.03 0.60 -0.19
C SER A 413 -26.84 -0.65 -0.58
N PRO A 414 -27.89 -0.51 -1.41
CA PRO A 414 -28.66 -1.65 -1.91
C PRO A 414 -27.82 -2.69 -2.66
N ALA A 415 -26.71 -2.28 -3.28
CA ALA A 415 -25.88 -3.17 -4.08
C ALA A 415 -25.08 -4.17 -3.24
N VAL A 416 -24.71 -3.81 -2.01
CA VAL A 416 -23.82 -4.61 -1.15
C VAL A 416 -24.57 -5.11 0.09
N ASN A 417 -25.26 -4.22 0.80
CA ASN A 417 -26.02 -4.56 2.01
C ASN A 417 -27.51 -4.88 1.73
N GLY A 418 -27.99 -4.74 0.50
CA GLY A 418 -29.38 -5.02 0.11
C GLY A 418 -30.38 -3.90 0.41
N ASP A 419 -30.01 -2.93 1.26
CA ASP A 419 -30.77 -1.73 1.59
C ASP A 419 -29.84 -0.55 1.92
N TRP A 420 -30.36 0.68 1.79
CA TRP A 420 -29.70 1.88 2.29
C TRP A 420 -29.57 1.84 3.82
N ARG A 421 -28.38 2.14 4.34
CA ARG A 421 -28.14 2.39 5.77
C ARG A 421 -27.52 3.77 5.93
N HIS A 422 -27.96 4.51 6.94
CA HIS A 422 -27.51 5.86 7.30
C HIS A 422 -27.79 6.96 6.26
N TRP A 423 -27.58 6.72 4.97
CA TRP A 423 -27.78 7.73 3.91
C TRP A 423 -29.19 8.33 3.85
N GLN A 424 -30.22 7.62 4.30
CA GLN A 424 -31.62 8.07 4.35
C GLN A 424 -31.98 8.92 5.59
N GLN A 425 -31.03 9.16 6.50
CA GLN A 425 -31.25 9.91 7.74
C GLN A 425 -31.83 11.31 7.44
N GLY A 426 -32.68 11.82 8.34
CA GLY A 426 -33.42 13.06 8.10
C GLY A 426 -34.60 12.93 7.12
N GLY A 427 -34.95 11.69 6.72
CA GLY A 427 -36.07 11.43 5.81
C GLY A 427 -35.72 11.64 4.33
N ARG A 428 -34.44 11.51 3.98
CA ARG A 428 -33.88 11.73 2.64
C ARG A 428 -34.01 10.48 1.77
N THR A 429 -33.90 10.65 0.45
CA THR A 429 -34.07 9.56 -0.53
C THR A 429 -32.82 9.36 -1.40
N PRO A 430 -31.86 8.51 -0.97
CA PRO A 430 -30.65 8.23 -1.75
C PRO A 430 -30.97 7.56 -3.11
N PRO A 431 -30.09 7.68 -4.13
CA PRO A 431 -28.71 8.14 -4.00
C PRO A 431 -28.52 9.66 -4.07
N ASP A 432 -29.38 10.39 -4.77
CA ASP A 432 -29.14 11.81 -5.05
C ASP A 432 -29.46 12.74 -3.86
N ASP A 433 -30.39 12.33 -2.98
CA ASP A 433 -30.79 13.06 -1.77
C ASP A 433 -30.38 12.27 -0.52
N ILE A 434 -29.27 12.66 0.11
CA ILE A 434 -28.74 11.98 1.31
C ILE A 434 -28.85 12.86 2.56
N GLY A 435 -28.82 12.22 3.73
CA GLY A 435 -28.82 12.80 5.06
C GLY A 435 -27.48 13.40 5.47
N ALA A 436 -26.87 14.20 4.61
CA ALA A 436 -25.62 14.91 4.85
C ALA A 436 -25.62 16.24 4.09
N ASP A 437 -24.92 17.24 4.62
CA ASP A 437 -24.76 18.58 4.03
C ASP A 437 -23.64 18.64 2.98
N LEU A 438 -22.73 17.67 2.99
CA LEU A 438 -21.76 17.40 1.94
C LEU A 438 -22.12 16.10 1.23
N TYR A 439 -21.68 15.93 -0.01
CA TYR A 439 -21.86 14.69 -0.76
C TYR A 439 -20.52 13.95 -0.93
N PRO A 440 -20.40 12.66 -0.61
CA PRO A 440 -19.14 11.93 -0.75
C PRO A 440 -18.67 11.82 -2.20
N ALA A 441 -17.37 11.97 -2.45
CA ALA A 441 -16.78 11.77 -3.79
C ALA A 441 -16.98 10.33 -4.31
N LEU A 442 -17.09 9.33 -3.42
CA LEU A 442 -17.45 7.95 -3.78
C LEU A 442 -18.97 7.73 -3.98
N GLY A 443 -19.78 8.78 -3.82
CA GLY A 443 -21.22 8.67 -3.68
C GLY A 443 -21.66 7.94 -2.39
N PRO A 444 -22.95 7.68 -2.20
CA PRO A 444 -23.45 6.95 -1.04
C PRO A 444 -23.01 5.47 -1.09
N TYR A 445 -21.86 5.21 -0.48
CA TYR A 445 -21.16 3.93 -0.53
C TYR A 445 -21.64 2.92 0.53
N ASP A 446 -21.05 1.72 0.54
CA ASP A 446 -21.27 0.68 1.54
C ASP A 446 -19.98 0.37 2.30
N SER A 447 -20.04 0.38 3.63
CA SER A 447 -18.89 0.14 4.50
C SER A 447 -18.45 -1.33 4.51
N ALA A 448 -19.27 -2.25 4.00
CA ALA A 448 -18.91 -3.65 3.80
C ALA A 448 -18.19 -3.92 2.47
N ASP A 449 -18.06 -2.92 1.58
CA ASP A 449 -17.25 -3.03 0.36
C ASP A 449 -15.76 -2.83 0.68
N HIS A 450 -15.11 -3.91 1.10
CA HIS A 450 -13.72 -3.86 1.54
C HIS A 450 -12.70 -3.74 0.40
N THR A 451 -13.07 -4.10 -0.83
CA THR A 451 -12.13 -4.13 -1.96
C THR A 451 -12.08 -2.82 -2.72
N ARG A 452 -13.14 -2.00 -2.64
CA ARG A 452 -13.18 -0.69 -3.31
C ARG A 452 -13.31 0.44 -2.30
N THR A 453 -14.43 0.54 -1.60
CA THR A 453 -14.75 1.67 -0.71
C THR A 453 -13.76 1.76 0.45
N VAL A 454 -13.65 0.70 1.26
CA VAL A 454 -12.76 0.73 2.43
C VAL A 454 -11.30 0.77 2.00
N ALA A 455 -10.93 0.09 0.90
CA ALA A 455 -9.57 0.19 0.35
C ALA A 455 -9.21 1.65 0.01
N GLN A 456 -10.10 2.37 -0.67
CA GLN A 456 -9.92 3.78 -1.01
C GLN A 456 -9.89 4.67 0.24
N HIS A 457 -10.72 4.38 1.25
CA HIS A 457 -10.65 5.10 2.54
C HIS A 457 -9.26 4.98 3.16
N MET A 458 -8.67 3.77 3.16
CA MET A 458 -7.33 3.58 3.75
C MET A 458 -6.25 4.33 2.97
N GLU A 459 -6.35 4.42 1.63
CA GLU A 459 -5.45 5.28 0.83
C GLU A 459 -5.59 6.76 1.21
N TRP A 460 -6.82 7.25 1.40
CA TRP A 460 -7.07 8.64 1.82
C TRP A 460 -6.63 8.92 3.26
N ILE A 461 -6.82 7.97 4.17
CA ILE A 461 -6.30 8.07 5.53
C ILE A 461 -4.76 8.09 5.50
N ALA A 462 -4.12 7.24 4.71
CA ALA A 462 -2.67 7.26 4.54
C ALA A 462 -2.18 8.60 3.96
N ARG A 463 -2.87 9.14 2.95
CA ARG A 463 -2.62 10.49 2.40
C ARG A 463 -2.71 11.59 3.45
N SER A 464 -3.65 11.48 4.40
CA SER A 464 -3.78 12.43 5.51
C SER A 464 -2.61 12.39 6.50
N GLY A 465 -1.71 11.41 6.40
CA GLY A 465 -0.57 11.22 7.30
C GLY A 465 -0.95 10.71 8.70
N ALA A 466 -2.24 10.48 8.99
CA ALA A 466 -2.70 9.91 10.24
C ALA A 466 -2.39 8.41 10.31
N GLY A 467 -1.94 7.94 11.48
CA GLY A 467 -1.54 6.53 11.68
C GLY A 467 -2.58 5.65 12.33
N VAL A 468 -3.63 6.24 12.92
CA VAL A 468 -4.62 5.49 13.68
C VAL A 468 -6.03 5.86 13.24
N LEU A 469 -6.81 4.84 12.92
CA LEU A 469 -8.26 4.91 12.75
C LEU A 469 -8.92 4.54 14.07
N VAL A 470 -9.89 5.33 14.53
CA VAL A 470 -10.70 5.06 15.71
C VAL A 470 -12.07 4.56 15.26
N TYR A 471 -12.25 3.24 15.33
CA TYR A 471 -13.37 2.51 14.73
C TYR A 471 -14.63 2.59 15.60
N SER A 472 -15.69 3.24 15.11
CA SER A 472 -17.01 3.26 15.76
C SER A 472 -17.61 1.85 15.85
N TRP A 473 -17.96 1.43 17.07
CA TRP A 473 -18.41 0.07 17.38
C TRP A 473 -19.66 0.07 18.27
N TRP A 474 -20.73 -0.56 17.79
CA TRP A 474 -22.09 -0.52 18.37
C TRP A 474 -22.54 -1.79 19.10
N GLY A 475 -21.62 -2.68 19.48
CA GLY A 475 -21.97 -3.91 20.21
C GLY A 475 -21.67 -5.20 19.46
N ARG A 476 -21.54 -6.29 20.21
CA ARG A 476 -21.19 -7.61 19.67
C ARG A 476 -22.24 -8.12 18.71
N GLY A 477 -21.78 -8.67 17.59
CA GLY A 477 -22.65 -9.17 16.52
C GLY A 477 -23.43 -8.07 15.79
N GLY A 478 -23.18 -6.78 16.07
CA GLY A 478 -23.70 -5.64 15.31
C GLY A 478 -23.19 -5.61 13.86
N TYR A 479 -23.65 -4.65 13.07
CA TYR A 479 -23.19 -4.51 11.68
C TYR A 479 -21.69 -4.21 11.64
N GLU A 480 -21.28 -3.23 12.45
CA GLU A 480 -19.92 -2.74 12.61
C GLU A 480 -19.01 -3.85 13.16
N ASP A 481 -19.49 -4.66 14.12
CA ASP A 481 -18.71 -5.79 14.63
C ASP A 481 -18.45 -6.85 13.56
N ARG A 482 -19.44 -7.16 12.70
CA ARG A 482 -19.29 -8.19 11.66
C ARG A 482 -18.32 -7.82 10.56
N ILE A 483 -18.16 -6.53 10.27
CA ILE A 483 -17.27 -6.05 9.19
C ILE A 483 -15.90 -5.59 9.69
N ALA A 484 -15.70 -5.50 11.01
CA ALA A 484 -14.47 -4.97 11.61
C ALA A 484 -13.19 -5.65 11.11
N ARG A 485 -13.22 -6.97 10.88
CA ARG A 485 -12.06 -7.70 10.35
C ARG A 485 -11.65 -7.23 8.95
N GLY A 486 -12.61 -6.95 8.07
CA GLY A 486 -12.27 -6.47 6.73
C GLY A 486 -11.70 -5.05 6.72
N VAL A 487 -12.15 -4.19 7.65
CA VAL A 487 -11.55 -2.87 7.86
C VAL A 487 -10.14 -2.98 8.43
N LEU A 488 -9.91 -3.90 9.38
CA LEU A 488 -8.58 -4.22 9.90
C LEU A 488 -7.64 -4.75 8.80
N ASP A 489 -8.11 -5.65 7.93
CA ASP A 489 -7.35 -6.18 6.79
C ASP A 489 -6.97 -5.06 5.80
N ALA A 490 -7.89 -4.14 5.51
CA ALA A 490 -7.63 -3.00 4.65
C ALA A 490 -6.64 -2.01 5.28
N ALA A 491 -6.80 -1.70 6.57
CA ALA A 491 -5.90 -0.81 7.32
C ALA A 491 -4.47 -1.36 7.35
N GLN A 492 -4.31 -2.68 7.53
CA GLN A 492 -3.01 -3.34 7.52
C GLN A 492 -2.23 -3.08 6.23
N LYS A 493 -2.90 -3.13 5.07
CA LYS A 493 -2.26 -2.94 3.76
C LYS A 493 -1.63 -1.54 3.62
N GLN A 494 -2.15 -0.55 4.34
CA GLN A 494 -1.66 0.83 4.32
C GLN A 494 -0.82 1.18 5.57
N GLY A 495 -0.50 0.20 6.43
CA GLY A 495 0.23 0.43 7.67
C GLY A 495 -0.56 1.18 8.77
N ILE A 496 -1.87 1.37 8.57
CA ILE A 496 -2.77 2.05 9.51
C ILE A 496 -3.09 1.12 10.68
N LYS A 497 -3.17 1.68 11.88
CA LYS A 497 -3.59 0.98 13.10
C LYS A 497 -5.03 1.32 13.47
N VAL A 498 -5.68 0.43 14.21
CA VAL A 498 -7.10 0.53 14.57
C VAL A 498 -7.27 0.54 16.08
N ALA A 499 -7.68 1.69 16.60
CA ALA A 499 -8.23 1.87 17.94
C ALA A 499 -9.77 1.79 17.88
N TRP A 500 -10.43 1.75 19.03
CA TRP A 500 -11.88 1.47 19.11
C TRP A 500 -12.64 2.60 19.77
N HIS A 501 -13.79 2.95 19.20
CA HIS A 501 -14.72 3.94 19.73
C HIS A 501 -16.01 3.21 20.13
N LEU A 502 -16.19 3.06 21.44
CA LEU A 502 -17.31 2.33 22.02
C LEU A 502 -18.52 3.25 22.12
N GLU A 503 -19.53 2.94 21.31
CA GLU A 503 -20.71 3.76 21.14
C GLU A 503 -21.77 3.49 22.22
N PRO A 504 -22.72 4.42 22.49
CA PRO A 504 -23.74 4.30 23.51
C PRO A 504 -24.91 3.44 23.02
N TYR A 505 -24.64 2.18 22.71
CA TYR A 505 -25.68 1.22 22.35
C TYR A 505 -26.69 1.04 23.48
N SER A 506 -27.92 0.66 23.11
CA SER A 506 -29.01 0.53 24.08
C SER A 506 -28.68 -0.43 25.22
N GLY A 507 -28.78 0.05 26.46
CA GLY A 507 -28.52 -0.76 27.65
C GLY A 507 -27.03 -0.93 28.00
N ARG A 508 -26.12 -0.17 27.38
CA ARG A 508 -24.70 -0.16 27.78
C ARG A 508 -24.52 0.22 29.25
N THR A 509 -23.66 -0.50 29.95
CA THR A 509 -23.29 -0.29 31.35
C THR A 509 -21.77 -0.32 31.49
N ALA A 510 -21.20 0.13 32.62
CA ALA A 510 -19.76 0.01 32.86
C ALA A 510 -19.27 -1.45 32.76
N ALA A 511 -20.04 -2.39 33.30
CA ALA A 511 -19.73 -3.82 33.24
C ALA A 511 -19.77 -4.37 31.81
N SER A 512 -20.74 -3.96 30.99
CA SER A 512 -20.80 -4.39 29.59
C SER A 512 -19.66 -3.77 28.77
N THR A 513 -19.31 -2.50 29.01
CA THR A 513 -18.15 -1.84 28.37
C THR A 513 -16.85 -2.58 28.70
N ALA A 514 -16.59 -2.92 29.97
CA ALA A 514 -15.41 -3.70 30.36
C ALA A 514 -15.40 -5.09 29.70
N ALA A 515 -16.56 -5.74 29.64
CA ALA A 515 -16.69 -7.01 28.94
C ALA A 515 -16.41 -6.88 27.44
N ASP A 516 -16.85 -5.80 26.80
CA ASP A 516 -16.67 -5.55 25.37
C ASP A 516 -15.22 -5.25 25.01
N ILE A 517 -14.51 -4.50 25.85
CA ILE A 517 -13.05 -4.31 25.72
C ILE A 517 -12.34 -5.68 25.71
N ARG A 518 -12.70 -6.59 26.63
CA ARG A 518 -12.15 -7.96 26.64
C ARG A 518 -12.49 -8.73 25.37
N TYR A 519 -13.72 -8.61 24.89
CA TYR A 519 -14.14 -9.26 23.65
C TYR A 519 -13.35 -8.75 22.45
N ILE A 520 -13.23 -7.43 22.29
CA ILE A 520 -12.48 -6.81 21.20
C ILE A 520 -11.01 -7.23 21.24
N ASN A 521 -10.38 -7.18 22.42
CA ASN A 521 -9.01 -7.66 22.61
C ASN A 521 -8.87 -9.14 22.24
N THR A 522 -9.84 -9.99 22.57
CA THR A 522 -9.79 -11.43 22.25
C THR A 522 -10.04 -11.70 20.76
N SER A 523 -11.00 -11.00 20.16
CA SER A 523 -11.45 -11.25 18.78
C SER A 523 -10.54 -10.64 17.74
N TYR A 524 -9.91 -9.51 18.06
CA TYR A 524 -9.16 -8.69 17.11
C TYR A 524 -7.75 -8.32 17.60
N GLY A 525 -7.40 -8.55 18.87
CA GLY A 525 -6.15 -8.07 19.46
C GLY A 525 -4.88 -8.69 18.92
N ASP A 526 -4.97 -9.84 18.24
CA ASP A 526 -3.85 -10.51 17.54
C ASP A 526 -3.70 -10.02 16.08
N HIS A 527 -4.61 -9.18 15.60
CA HIS A 527 -4.55 -8.65 14.25
C HIS A 527 -3.39 -7.62 14.12
N PRO A 528 -2.55 -7.68 13.06
CA PRO A 528 -1.40 -6.76 12.93
C PRO A 528 -1.75 -5.27 12.86
N ALA A 529 -2.95 -4.95 12.36
CA ALA A 529 -3.49 -3.59 12.37
C ALA A 529 -4.15 -3.17 13.71
N PHE A 530 -4.31 -4.06 14.69
CA PHE A 530 -4.84 -3.66 16.00
C PHE A 530 -3.86 -2.67 16.66
N TYR A 531 -4.36 -1.50 17.07
CA TYR A 531 -3.51 -0.48 17.67
C TYR A 531 -2.94 -0.94 19.01
N ARG A 532 -1.65 -0.74 19.19
CA ARG A 532 -0.92 -0.99 20.44
C ARG A 532 0.01 0.19 20.66
N SER A 533 -0.21 0.96 21.72
CA SER A 533 0.69 2.07 22.04
C SER A 533 1.97 1.54 22.67
N ALA A 534 3.11 1.69 21.98
CA ALA A 534 4.42 1.29 22.49
C ALA A 534 4.80 2.06 23.77
N GLU A 535 4.49 3.36 23.81
CA GLU A 535 4.77 4.26 24.94
C GLU A 535 3.99 3.87 26.20
N HIS A 536 2.82 3.25 26.03
CA HIS A 536 1.96 2.82 27.13
C HIS A 536 1.95 1.30 27.32
N GLY A 537 3.09 0.64 27.09
CA GLY A 537 3.28 -0.78 27.42
C GLY A 537 2.60 -1.77 26.47
N GLY A 538 2.36 -1.36 25.21
CA GLY A 538 1.72 -2.22 24.20
C GLY A 538 0.24 -2.46 24.48
N LYS A 539 -0.46 -1.46 25.05
CA LYS A 539 -1.90 -1.51 25.34
C LYS A 539 -2.73 -1.06 24.14
N GLY A 540 -3.89 -1.69 23.95
CA GLY A 540 -4.92 -1.22 23.00
C GLY A 540 -5.63 0.04 23.49
N ALA A 541 -6.16 0.86 22.57
CA ALA A 541 -6.83 2.12 22.91
C ALA A 541 -8.35 2.07 22.62
N PHE A 542 -9.13 2.54 23.59
CA PHE A 542 -10.59 2.52 23.60
C PHE A 542 -11.14 3.89 24.02
N TYR A 543 -11.92 4.51 23.16
CA TYR A 543 -12.62 5.77 23.37
C TYR A 543 -14.06 5.47 23.78
N VAL A 544 -14.49 5.89 24.97
CA VAL A 544 -15.85 5.64 25.45
C VAL A 544 -16.72 6.87 25.16
N PHE A 545 -17.54 6.82 24.11
CA PHE A 545 -18.46 7.89 23.76
C PHE A 545 -19.55 8.05 24.81
N SER A 546 -20.01 9.27 25.07
CA SER A 546 -21.01 9.59 26.10
C SER A 546 -20.68 8.96 27.46
N SER A 547 -19.41 8.99 27.86
CA SER A 547 -18.96 8.35 29.10
C SER A 547 -19.61 8.94 30.35
N LEU A 548 -20.13 10.17 30.27
CA LEU A 548 -20.78 10.87 31.39
C LEU A 548 -22.21 10.38 31.68
N ASP A 549 -22.81 9.58 30.80
CA ASP A 549 -24.14 8.99 31.01
C ASP A 549 -24.13 7.93 32.12
N ILE A 550 -22.96 7.38 32.43
CA ILE A 550 -22.75 6.40 33.49
C ILE A 550 -21.92 7.07 34.59
N THR A 551 -22.41 6.97 35.82
CA THR A 551 -21.80 7.64 36.98
C THR A 551 -20.77 6.80 37.72
N ASP A 552 -20.83 5.47 37.59
CA ASP A 552 -19.93 4.52 38.25
C ASP A 552 -19.24 3.65 37.20
N TRP A 553 -17.93 3.85 37.08
CA TRP A 553 -17.05 3.16 36.14
C TRP A 553 -16.10 2.16 36.80
N THR A 554 -16.35 1.76 38.05
CA THR A 554 -15.50 0.81 38.80
C THR A 554 -15.21 -0.49 38.04
N ALA A 555 -16.13 -0.96 37.19
CA ALA A 555 -15.93 -2.15 36.36
C ALA A 555 -14.77 -2.01 35.35
N LEU A 556 -14.35 -0.79 34.99
CA LEU A 556 -13.20 -0.58 34.09
C LEU A 556 -11.87 -0.93 34.74
N ASP A 557 -11.79 -1.00 36.07
CA ASP A 557 -10.59 -1.44 36.79
C ASP A 557 -10.16 -2.86 36.39
N GLU A 558 -11.08 -3.66 35.84
CA GLU A 558 -10.80 -5.00 35.31
C GLU A 558 -10.01 -4.99 33.99
N VAL A 559 -9.92 -3.86 33.28
CA VAL A 559 -9.34 -3.79 31.92
C VAL A 559 -8.32 -2.67 31.74
N THR A 560 -8.33 -1.61 32.56
CA THR A 560 -7.37 -0.49 32.45
C THR A 560 -5.92 -0.87 32.77
N GLY A 561 -5.73 -2.02 33.42
CA GLY A 561 -4.42 -2.68 33.56
C GLY A 561 -3.77 -3.02 32.22
N ASP A 562 -4.57 -3.45 31.23
CA ASP A 562 -4.11 -4.00 29.95
C ASP A 562 -4.61 -3.20 28.72
N SER A 563 -5.37 -2.14 28.94
CA SER A 563 -5.96 -1.30 27.88
C SER A 563 -5.97 0.17 28.30
N ILE A 564 -5.81 1.07 27.34
CA ILE A 564 -5.99 2.51 27.50
C ILE A 564 -7.46 2.80 27.25
N VAL A 565 -8.18 3.29 28.27
CA VAL A 565 -9.60 3.61 28.16
C VAL A 565 -9.79 5.11 28.42
N LEU A 566 -10.34 5.84 27.44
CA LEU A 566 -10.50 7.30 27.48
C LEU A 566 -11.95 7.69 27.71
N ALA A 567 -12.17 8.63 28.63
CA ALA A 567 -13.46 9.26 28.87
C ALA A 567 -13.64 10.49 27.97
N GLN A 568 -14.86 10.70 27.45
CA GLN A 568 -15.23 11.90 26.71
C GLN A 568 -15.53 13.04 27.69
N THR A 569 -14.50 13.77 28.14
CA THR A 569 -14.67 14.89 29.08
C THR A 569 -13.39 15.71 29.23
N THR A 570 -13.53 16.94 29.75
CA THR A 570 -12.43 17.73 30.34
C THR A 570 -12.54 17.82 31.87
N ASP A 571 -13.59 17.24 32.47
CA ASP A 571 -13.79 17.21 33.91
C ASP A 571 -12.95 16.09 34.54
N THR A 572 -11.80 16.49 35.08
CA THR A 572 -10.85 15.61 35.76
C THR A 572 -11.43 14.86 36.96
N SER A 573 -12.60 15.27 37.50
CA SER A 573 -13.27 14.54 38.59
C SER A 573 -14.04 13.30 38.10
N LYS A 574 -14.21 13.12 36.79
CA LYS A 574 -15.01 12.05 36.17
C LYS A 574 -14.19 10.90 35.60
N ILE A 575 -12.87 10.93 35.80
CA ILE A 575 -11.93 10.01 35.14
C ILE A 575 -11.21 9.03 36.09
N GLN A 576 -11.71 8.86 37.31
CA GLN A 576 -11.05 8.02 38.33
C GLN A 576 -10.70 6.59 37.84
N HIS A 577 -11.54 6.01 36.98
CA HIS A 577 -11.39 4.65 36.46
C HIS A 577 -10.94 4.61 34.98
N PHE A 578 -10.45 5.72 34.44
CA PHE A 578 -10.03 5.85 33.06
C PHE A 578 -8.52 6.06 32.97
N SER A 579 -7.95 5.71 31.83
CA SER A 579 -6.54 5.93 31.49
C SER A 579 -6.28 7.32 30.88
N GLY A 580 -7.33 8.12 30.66
CA GLY A 580 -7.20 9.43 30.05
C GLY A 580 -8.52 10.04 29.60
N MET A 581 -8.40 11.10 28.81
CA MET A 581 -9.51 11.97 28.37
C MET A 581 -9.40 12.30 26.89
N TYR A 582 -10.56 12.50 26.26
CA TYR A 582 -10.71 13.10 24.93
C TYR A 582 -11.98 13.98 24.87
N THR A 583 -12.16 14.77 23.82
CA THR A 583 -13.28 15.74 23.76
C THR A 583 -14.35 15.40 22.73
N TYR A 584 -14.01 14.69 21.65
CA TYR A 584 -14.82 14.39 20.47
C TYR A 584 -15.27 15.64 19.68
N ASP A 585 -15.94 16.58 20.33
CA ASP A 585 -16.70 17.64 19.67
C ASP A 585 -15.82 18.71 18.99
N GLY A 586 -16.08 18.93 17.70
CA GLY A 586 -15.48 19.98 16.87
C GLY A 586 -15.95 21.40 17.20
N ILE A 587 -17.13 21.56 17.81
CA ILE A 587 -17.64 22.86 18.27
C ILE A 587 -16.82 23.34 19.47
N ALA A 588 -16.61 22.46 20.46
CA ALA A 588 -15.74 22.74 21.58
C ALA A 588 -14.29 23.01 21.13
N GLY A 589 -13.76 22.30 20.13
CA GLY A 589 -12.39 22.49 19.64
C GLY A 589 -12.07 23.91 19.16
N ALA A 590 -13.07 24.64 18.65
CA ALA A 590 -12.90 26.04 18.22
C ALA A 590 -12.55 27.00 19.36
N THR A 591 -12.96 26.69 20.60
CA THR A 591 -12.73 27.52 21.80
C THR A 591 -11.91 26.82 22.89
N ALA A 592 -11.62 25.53 22.71
CA ALA A 592 -10.81 24.67 23.58
C ALA A 592 -11.14 24.78 25.09
N PRO A 593 -12.43 24.68 25.49
CA PRO A 593 -12.83 24.92 26.87
C PRO A 593 -12.24 23.86 27.80
N GLY A 594 -11.43 24.31 28.76
CA GLY A 594 -10.82 23.44 29.78
C GLY A 594 -9.69 22.54 29.26
N TRP A 595 -9.30 22.63 27.99
CA TRP A 595 -8.27 21.76 27.39
C TRP A 595 -6.92 21.89 28.09
N LYS A 596 -6.46 23.11 28.34
CA LYS A 596 -5.22 23.35 29.09
C LYS A 596 -5.23 22.63 30.45
N GLN A 597 -6.32 22.75 31.19
CA GLN A 597 -6.44 22.13 32.51
C GLN A 597 -6.46 20.61 32.43
N ALA A 598 -7.19 20.04 31.47
CA ALA A 598 -7.23 18.60 31.23
C ALA A 598 -5.85 18.06 30.81
N GLY A 599 -5.15 18.74 29.89
CA GLY A 599 -3.82 18.36 29.44
C GLY A 599 -2.75 18.47 30.54
N ASP A 600 -2.75 19.57 31.31
CA ASP A 600 -1.85 19.72 32.46
C ASP A 600 -2.09 18.64 33.52
N TYR A 601 -3.37 18.35 33.80
CA TYR A 601 -3.75 17.29 34.75
C TYR A 601 -3.29 15.92 34.26
N ALA A 602 -3.56 15.59 33.00
CA ALA A 602 -3.20 14.30 32.41
C ALA A 602 -1.68 14.09 32.47
N ARG A 603 -0.90 15.10 32.07
CA ARG A 603 0.58 15.07 32.17
C ARG A 603 1.06 14.88 33.60
N ALA A 604 0.43 15.52 34.58
CA ALA A 604 0.80 15.40 35.99
C ALA A 604 0.48 14.02 36.61
N HIS A 605 -0.40 13.23 35.97
CA HIS A 605 -0.88 11.94 36.48
C HIS A 605 -0.56 10.77 35.55
N ASP A 606 0.30 10.96 34.53
CA ASP A 606 0.67 9.95 33.54
C ASP A 606 -0.55 9.35 32.81
N LEU A 607 -1.51 10.22 32.47
CA LEU A 607 -2.71 9.87 31.74
C LEU A 607 -2.60 10.36 30.28
N VAL A 608 -3.36 9.70 29.41
CA VAL A 608 -3.48 10.11 28.00
C VAL A 608 -4.39 11.33 27.87
N TRP A 609 -3.93 12.33 27.13
CA TRP A 609 -4.74 13.47 26.70
C TRP A 609 -4.86 13.50 25.18
N SER A 610 -6.10 13.43 24.67
CA SER A 610 -6.42 13.39 23.25
C SER A 610 -7.45 14.47 22.90
N PRO A 611 -7.09 15.76 22.79
CA PRO A 611 -8.01 16.77 22.29
C PRO A 611 -8.52 16.40 20.89
N SER A 612 -9.76 16.77 20.58
CA SER A 612 -10.41 16.48 19.30
C SER A 612 -10.64 17.73 18.48
N VAL A 613 -10.20 17.71 17.23
CA VAL A 613 -10.30 18.82 16.27
C VAL A 613 -11.21 18.44 15.10
N ALA A 614 -11.89 19.40 14.50
CA ALA A 614 -12.79 19.18 13.36
C ALA A 614 -12.66 20.27 12.30
N PRO A 615 -12.87 19.97 11.01
CA PRO A 615 -12.86 20.98 9.96
C PRO A 615 -14.06 21.92 10.02
N GLY A 616 -15.19 21.45 10.56
CA GLY A 616 -16.45 22.19 10.72
C GLY A 616 -17.52 21.29 11.34
N TYR A 617 -18.75 21.83 11.44
CA TYR A 617 -19.93 21.10 11.93
C TYR A 617 -21.20 21.65 11.28
N ILE A 618 -21.99 20.78 10.65
CA ILE A 618 -23.33 21.08 10.14
C ILE A 618 -24.14 19.78 9.99
N ASP A 619 -25.33 19.72 10.58
CA ASP A 619 -26.16 18.51 10.59
C ASP A 619 -27.63 18.73 10.18
N ASP A 620 -27.92 19.90 9.61
CA ASP A 620 -29.27 20.34 9.27
C ASP A 620 -30.01 19.35 8.37
N ARG A 621 -29.29 18.65 7.48
CA ARG A 621 -29.92 17.66 6.59
C ARG A 621 -30.18 16.33 7.25
N ALA A 622 -29.31 15.89 8.15
CA ALA A 622 -29.44 14.63 8.88
C ALA A 622 -30.46 14.73 10.02
N VAL A 623 -30.54 15.89 10.68
CA VAL A 623 -31.43 16.15 11.81
C VAL A 623 -32.24 17.43 11.55
N PRO A 624 -33.25 17.39 10.67
CA PRO A 624 -34.04 18.58 10.33
C PRO A 624 -34.66 19.24 11.57
N GLY A 625 -34.38 20.53 11.74
CA GLY A 625 -34.85 21.32 12.87
C GLY A 625 -33.98 21.23 14.12
N ASN A 626 -32.78 20.65 14.03
CA ASN A 626 -31.79 20.75 15.08
C ASN A 626 -31.40 22.22 15.34
N THR A 627 -31.00 22.52 16.56
CA THR A 627 -30.57 23.86 16.99
C THR A 627 -29.11 23.88 17.45
N THR A 628 -28.35 22.82 17.15
CA THR A 628 -26.94 22.72 17.50
C THR A 628 -26.16 23.77 16.69
N PRO A 629 -25.27 24.55 17.30
CA PRO A 629 -24.55 25.60 16.58
C PRO A 629 -23.69 25.04 15.43
N THR A 630 -23.88 25.58 14.23
CA THR A 630 -23.01 25.32 13.07
C THR A 630 -21.62 25.91 13.29
N VAL A 631 -20.60 25.19 12.86
CA VAL A 631 -19.22 25.68 12.75
C VAL A 631 -18.84 25.70 11.28
N ASP A 632 -18.79 26.91 10.72
CA ASP A 632 -18.35 27.14 9.35
C ASP A 632 -16.88 26.72 9.18
N ARG A 633 -16.55 26.05 8.07
CA ARG A 633 -15.19 25.61 7.78
C ARG A 633 -14.22 26.77 7.50
N ALA A 634 -14.78 27.92 7.12
CA ALA A 634 -14.11 29.19 6.83
C ALA A 634 -12.92 29.01 5.88
N ASP A 635 -13.15 28.32 4.75
CA ASP A 635 -12.14 27.96 3.75
C ASP A 635 -10.91 27.25 4.36
N GLY A 636 -11.12 26.50 5.44
CA GLY A 636 -10.08 25.77 6.18
C GLY A 636 -9.52 26.50 7.41
N ALA A 637 -9.79 27.80 7.56
CA ALA A 637 -9.28 28.58 8.70
C ALA A 637 -9.85 28.12 10.04
N ALA A 638 -11.04 27.52 10.06
CA ALA A 638 -11.59 26.92 11.27
C ALA A 638 -10.78 25.69 11.72
N TYR A 639 -10.43 24.81 10.78
CA TYR A 639 -9.65 23.60 11.06
C TYR A 639 -8.27 23.93 11.61
N ASP A 640 -7.58 24.87 10.97
CA ASP A 640 -6.26 25.34 11.39
C ASP A 640 -6.27 25.91 12.80
N ARG A 641 -7.29 26.70 13.14
CA ARG A 641 -7.44 27.25 14.48
C ARG A 641 -7.59 26.15 15.53
N GLN A 642 -8.33 25.09 15.24
CA GLN A 642 -8.50 23.99 16.20
C GLN A 642 -7.19 23.20 16.39
N TRP A 643 -6.45 22.95 15.32
CA TRP A 643 -5.12 22.35 15.41
C TRP A 643 -4.13 23.22 16.18
N ASP A 644 -4.10 24.53 15.92
CA ASP A 644 -3.30 25.47 16.69
C ASP A 644 -3.69 25.46 18.18
N ASN A 645 -5.00 25.44 18.49
CA ASN A 645 -5.48 25.32 19.87
C ASN A 645 -5.02 24.01 20.53
N ALA A 646 -5.06 22.89 19.81
CA ALA A 646 -4.64 21.58 20.32
C ALA A 646 -3.14 21.53 20.63
N LEU A 647 -2.31 22.08 19.74
CA LEU A 647 -0.85 21.98 19.82
C LEU A 647 -0.21 23.11 20.64
N ALA A 648 -0.92 24.22 20.88
CA ALA A 648 -0.39 25.31 21.70
C ALA A 648 -0.46 24.98 23.21
N PRO A 649 0.67 24.92 23.94
CA PRO A 649 0.67 24.58 25.37
C PRO A 649 -0.18 25.52 26.26
N ALA A 650 -0.35 26.77 25.82
CA ALA A 650 -1.17 27.75 26.53
C ALA A 650 -2.68 27.47 26.44
N THR A 651 -3.12 26.71 25.43
CA THR A 651 -4.54 26.48 25.13
C THR A 651 -4.90 24.99 25.27
N GLY A 652 -4.15 24.11 24.60
CA GLY A 652 -4.39 22.67 24.55
C GLY A 652 -3.67 21.88 25.65
N GLY A 653 -2.73 22.50 26.36
CA GLY A 653 -1.77 21.76 27.19
C GLY A 653 -0.77 20.99 26.30
N THR A 654 -0.23 19.88 26.78
CA THR A 654 0.62 19.00 25.98
C THR A 654 -0.16 17.73 25.62
N PRO A 655 -0.69 17.62 24.38
CA PRO A 655 -1.42 16.43 23.97
C PRO A 655 -0.50 15.21 23.87
N THR A 656 -1.01 14.05 24.28
CA THR A 656 -0.41 12.75 23.97
C THR A 656 -0.73 12.38 22.52
N TRP A 657 -2.02 12.53 22.17
CA TRP A 657 -2.55 12.29 20.83
C TRP A 657 -3.37 13.50 20.39
N VAL A 658 -3.60 13.65 19.10
CA VAL A 658 -4.67 14.52 18.59
C VAL A 658 -5.64 13.65 17.83
N SER A 659 -6.91 13.79 18.18
CA SER A 659 -7.99 13.10 17.48
C SER A 659 -8.69 14.04 16.50
N VAL A 660 -9.09 13.55 15.33
CA VAL A 660 -9.82 14.31 14.32
C VAL A 660 -11.23 13.76 14.24
N THR A 661 -12.20 14.64 14.46
CA THR A 661 -13.63 14.41 14.30
C THR A 661 -14.04 15.11 13.01
N SER A 662 -14.04 14.44 11.87
CA SER A 662 -13.92 12.99 11.68
C SER A 662 -13.30 12.65 10.33
N PHE A 663 -12.95 11.38 10.08
CA PHE A 663 -12.74 10.91 8.72
C PHE A 663 -14.04 11.06 7.92
N ASN A 664 -15.13 10.41 8.35
CA ASN A 664 -16.34 10.28 7.53
C ASN A 664 -17.67 10.34 8.30
N GLU A 665 -17.79 11.14 9.36
CA GLU A 665 -19.11 11.45 9.95
C GLU A 665 -19.85 12.45 9.05
N TRP A 666 -20.47 11.93 7.99
CA TRP A 666 -21.16 12.73 6.98
C TRP A 666 -22.39 13.46 7.55
N HIS A 667 -23.06 12.87 8.54
CA HIS A 667 -24.30 13.43 9.10
C HIS A 667 -24.05 14.72 9.87
N GLU A 668 -22.88 14.85 10.50
CA GLU A 668 -22.50 16.03 11.29
C GLU A 668 -21.66 17.03 10.48
N GLY A 669 -21.40 16.73 9.20
CA GLY A 669 -20.62 17.61 8.32
C GLY A 669 -19.20 17.85 8.83
N SER A 670 -18.66 16.96 9.66
CA SER A 670 -17.32 17.04 10.26
C SER A 670 -16.26 16.25 9.48
N SER A 671 -16.68 15.58 8.40
CA SER A 671 -15.84 14.75 7.53
C SER A 671 -14.63 15.49 6.95
N ILE A 672 -13.48 14.82 6.90
CA ILE A 672 -12.31 15.17 6.08
C ILE A 672 -12.19 14.28 4.83
N GLU A 673 -13.02 13.24 4.72
CA GLU A 673 -13.15 12.43 3.50
C GLU A 673 -13.51 13.35 2.31
N PRO A 674 -13.01 13.06 1.10
CA PRO A 674 -13.29 13.86 -0.07
C PRO A 674 -14.78 14.01 -0.36
N ALA A 675 -15.21 15.27 -0.49
CA ALA A 675 -16.57 15.64 -0.86
C ALA A 675 -16.60 16.03 -2.33
N ASP A 676 -17.55 15.48 -3.09
CA ASP A 676 -17.75 15.72 -4.53
C ASP A 676 -17.90 17.23 -4.80
N SER A 677 -17.09 17.73 -5.71
CA SER A 677 -17.11 19.12 -6.16
C SER A 677 -18.28 19.44 -7.10
N THR A 678 -18.94 18.40 -7.62
CA THR A 678 -20.07 18.45 -8.56
C THR A 678 -21.27 17.60 -8.07
N PRO A 679 -21.75 17.82 -6.85
CA PRO A 679 -22.75 16.95 -6.23
C PRO A 679 -24.12 17.03 -6.95
N PRO A 680 -25.02 16.05 -6.74
CA PRO A 680 -26.34 16.04 -7.37
C PRO A 680 -27.09 17.38 -7.22
N ALA A 681 -27.51 17.94 -8.35
CA ALA A 681 -28.13 19.25 -8.41
C ALA A 681 -29.51 19.27 -7.71
N GLY A 682 -29.88 20.42 -7.15
CA GLY A 682 -31.22 20.65 -6.57
C GLY A 682 -31.35 20.33 -5.08
N HIS A 683 -30.28 19.87 -4.42
CA HIS A 683 -30.28 19.51 -2.99
C HIS A 683 -29.52 20.49 -2.09
N GLY A 684 -28.78 21.45 -2.67
CA GLY A 684 -28.08 22.49 -1.91
C GLY A 684 -26.89 21.98 -1.08
N TYR A 685 -26.22 20.92 -1.54
CA TYR A 685 -24.99 20.42 -0.92
C TYR A 685 -23.93 21.51 -0.87
N GLN A 686 -23.20 21.55 0.26
CA GLN A 686 -21.93 22.24 0.35
C GLN A 686 -20.87 21.43 -0.38
N THR A 687 -19.76 22.08 -0.73
CA THR A 687 -18.55 21.46 -1.25
C THR A 687 -17.35 22.00 -0.49
N TYR A 688 -16.16 21.51 -0.81
CA TYR A 688 -14.91 22.09 -0.29
C TYR A 688 -14.38 23.25 -1.15
N ASP A 689 -15.13 23.72 -2.15
CA ASP A 689 -14.72 24.84 -2.99
C ASP A 689 -14.36 26.07 -2.12
N GLY A 690 -13.20 26.66 -2.37
CA GLY A 690 -12.61 27.73 -1.57
C GLY A 690 -11.61 27.26 -0.52
N ALA A 691 -11.66 26.00 -0.06
CA ALA A 691 -10.79 25.49 1.00
C ALA A 691 -9.31 25.64 0.65
N TYR A 692 -8.57 26.39 1.46
CA TYR A 692 -7.16 26.75 1.25
C TYR A 692 -6.86 27.34 -0.14
N GLY A 693 -7.85 28.01 -0.75
CA GLY A 693 -7.73 28.62 -2.08
C GLY A 693 -7.89 27.64 -3.25
N LEU A 694 -8.31 26.40 -2.99
CA LEU A 694 -8.56 25.37 -4.00
C LEU A 694 -10.01 25.43 -4.49
N THR A 695 -10.26 24.91 -5.69
CA THR A 695 -11.59 24.90 -6.33
C THR A 695 -11.80 23.62 -7.13
N GLY A 696 -13.06 23.22 -7.32
CA GLY A 696 -13.41 22.02 -8.10
C GLY A 696 -12.81 20.74 -7.53
N GLU A 697 -12.44 19.79 -8.39
CA GLU A 697 -11.86 18.48 -8.00
C GLU A 697 -10.63 18.62 -7.09
N ALA A 698 -9.81 19.66 -7.29
CA ALA A 698 -8.64 19.92 -6.44
C ALA A 698 -9.00 20.22 -4.98
N ALA A 699 -10.21 20.75 -4.73
CA ALA A 699 -10.66 21.06 -3.39
C ALA A 699 -11.18 19.83 -2.62
N GLU A 700 -11.55 18.74 -3.31
CA GLU A 700 -12.16 17.57 -2.70
C GLU A 700 -11.23 16.94 -1.64
N THR A 701 -9.92 16.95 -1.87
CA THR A 701 -8.94 16.35 -0.95
C THR A 701 -8.32 17.34 0.04
N ALA A 702 -8.74 18.61 0.03
CA ALA A 702 -8.08 19.70 0.74
C ALA A 702 -7.89 19.45 2.24
N TYR A 703 -8.87 18.82 2.90
CA TYR A 703 -8.81 18.52 4.33
C TYR A 703 -7.94 17.29 4.66
N LEU A 704 -7.76 16.36 3.73
CA LEU A 704 -6.75 15.29 3.87
C LEU A 704 -5.35 15.90 3.83
N ASP A 705 -5.07 16.72 2.82
CA ASP A 705 -3.77 17.35 2.64
C ASP A 705 -3.42 18.28 3.81
N ARG A 706 -4.41 19.01 4.32
CA ARG A 706 -4.20 19.82 5.53
C ARG A 706 -3.97 18.97 6.77
N THR A 707 -4.63 17.83 6.90
CA THR A 707 -4.35 16.89 8.00
C THR A 707 -2.92 16.37 7.92
N ALA A 708 -2.39 16.12 6.73
CA ALA A 708 -0.99 15.70 6.54
C ALA A 708 0.02 16.78 6.98
N HIS A 709 -0.30 18.05 6.71
CA HIS A 709 0.48 19.18 7.22
C HIS A 709 0.51 19.21 8.75
N TRP A 710 -0.64 19.07 9.41
CA TRP A 710 -0.73 19.12 10.86
C TRP A 710 -0.16 17.88 11.55
N ALA A 711 -0.33 16.70 10.96
CA ALA A 711 0.28 15.47 11.44
C ALA A 711 1.81 15.58 11.47
N GLU A 712 2.42 16.22 10.48
CA GLU A 712 3.86 16.48 10.49
C GLU A 712 4.27 17.49 11.53
N ARG A 713 3.51 18.59 11.63
CA ARG A 713 3.78 19.60 12.64
C ARG A 713 3.68 19.02 14.05
N PHE A 714 2.73 18.13 14.30
CA PHE A 714 2.62 17.50 15.61
C PHE A 714 3.83 16.60 15.90
N ARG A 715 4.30 15.82 14.91
CA ARG A 715 5.50 15.00 15.05
C ARG A 715 6.71 15.82 15.49
N SER A 716 6.96 16.97 14.85
CA SER A 716 8.10 17.83 15.20
C SER A 716 7.98 18.56 16.54
N THR A 717 6.84 18.49 17.22
CA THR A 717 6.71 19.00 18.61
C THR A 717 7.06 17.96 19.67
N LEU A 718 7.24 16.69 19.28
CA LEU A 718 7.59 15.58 20.18
C LEU A 718 9.10 15.30 20.21
N ASP A 719 9.82 15.73 19.17
CA ASP A 719 11.30 15.77 19.08
C ASP A 719 11.87 17.01 19.76
#